data_AF-A0A815JQ61-F1
#
_entry.id   AF-A0A815JQ61-F1
#
_cell.length_a   1.000
_cell.length_b   1.000
_cell.length_c   1.000
_cell.angle_alpha   90.00
_cell.angle_beta   90.00
_cell.angle_gamma   90.00
#
_symmetry.space_group_name_H-M   'P 1'
#
loop_
_entity.id
_entity.type
_entity.pdbx_description
1 polymer ?
#
loop_
_entity_poly.entity_id
_entity_poly.type
_entity_poly.pdbx_seq_one_letter_code
_entity_poly.pdbx_strand_id
1 'polypeptide(L)'
;MDILHLTELTDDMMNLSHEDFYDFIETALNKDLCDLFRLQSVRDMSSLSSITVDELTAVLSYDIVELSSIKRILGFVSTDGKFHLRIGFRVTLERLISLAKSKTNSYVKNYELKRDQLEHDLLGKLTEVWKQGPMSSGISDIPILIPWMKNTFENFKKQKNKFTYDNLIQQFALLLFILGGRNYYEFLRLNLPAALPHVSNVELLMRNNEQKILECEFRFQLIKEYCKSNNCNYVFSSEDATRCISRIDYDAQSDSFIGFSSCLVNGLPQPNFFQTNKFDELKLWFDTFDKSAYINLHMIQSVAPSSSPFILSTYGSNNKATATDVLKRWLYIYNQCLCQGVRVIGFSSDCDARYLRAMRLCTRFFAQLPNLNLVKQKDNFHLQIPERWSWFFMSGQQILLFMQDPIHIATKFRNRLLSEIASMKMGDYHVSIEHLISLIESKNKIEHNLIKSDICPKDRQNYASCRRISSELILQLLNKMEACKGTYIYLSLLRSIITGLIEKSTTIQERLYHVWSVVFTCRFWWTWLQYSKLKLNYDDHDHEKIDNIKANSFITKPTFWCIEINAHTLLYIVLLVIKRKLPIDALNSYLFSSQTCENTFRIARALSGPYSSITNFTVKSFTKKCEKISIINSIKSCGGRIGEYHFKFPQHHKLEKEAHNHSINPIQQLNLTESDIEKIIESAFESAKQNIEIVNMTQLLKNEHKYSISELSQYIKTNISKSSSKVIDYTKGFDFDDESDEDNLQDDENDSSMSDDIDQISAISTDEEEENVISSDLSEVERQTFHGCRIYDKINPQQSKKYFRIYIGSSLKYIHKQTACWMLTDNRNHLSSDRLVRVRTSEMRIIFLKLFLLI
;
A
#
# COMPACT_ATOMS: atom_id res chain seq x y z
N MET A 1 38.00 -15.39 69.97
CA MET A 1 38.70 -14.92 68.76
C MET A 1 38.76 -13.40 68.89
N ASP A 2 39.92 -12.76 68.94
CA ASP A 2 39.95 -11.31 69.22
C ASP A 2 39.80 -10.49 67.93
N ILE A 3 38.64 -9.84 67.76
CA ILE A 3 38.31 -8.99 66.61
C ILE A 3 39.33 -7.86 66.41
N LEU A 4 40.02 -7.43 67.45
CA LEU A 4 41.04 -6.38 67.36
C LEU A 4 42.30 -6.84 66.58
N HIS A 5 42.51 -8.15 66.46
CA HIS A 5 43.64 -8.74 65.73
C HIS A 5 43.26 -9.28 64.33
N LEU A 6 41.98 -9.20 63.93
CA LEU A 6 41.54 -9.61 62.61
C LEU A 6 41.89 -8.55 61.55
N THR A 7 42.63 -8.98 60.53
CA THR A 7 43.01 -8.16 59.37
C THR A 7 41.92 -8.17 58.29
N GLU A 8 41.25 -9.31 58.07
CA GLU A 8 40.14 -9.48 57.12
C GLU A 8 39.12 -10.52 57.61
N LEU A 9 37.88 -10.43 57.12
CA LEU A 9 36.85 -11.46 57.27
C LEU A 9 36.95 -12.50 56.14
N THR A 10 36.81 -13.78 56.49
CA THR A 10 36.75 -14.86 55.50
C THR A 10 35.37 -14.93 54.84
N ASP A 11 35.29 -15.62 53.71
CA ASP A 11 34.05 -15.77 52.96
C ASP A 11 33.01 -16.57 53.77
N ASP A 12 33.46 -17.56 54.56
CA ASP A 12 32.59 -18.32 55.47
C ASP A 12 31.97 -17.42 56.55
N MET A 13 32.74 -16.47 57.09
CA MET A 13 32.26 -15.50 58.08
C MET A 13 31.22 -14.54 57.49
N MET A 14 31.36 -14.20 56.20
CA MET A 14 30.40 -13.33 55.49
C MET A 14 29.06 -14.03 55.22
N ASN A 15 29.05 -15.36 55.17
CA ASN A 15 27.86 -16.16 54.89
C ASN A 15 27.08 -16.59 56.15
N LEU A 16 27.56 -16.21 57.34
CA LEU A 16 26.86 -16.50 58.59
C LEU A 16 25.55 -15.70 58.66
N SER A 17 24.49 -16.38 59.10
CA SER A 17 23.18 -15.77 59.30
C SER A 17 22.51 -16.31 60.55
N HIS A 18 21.62 -15.51 61.14
CA HIS A 18 20.81 -15.89 62.30
C HIS A 18 21.65 -16.41 63.48
N GLU A 19 21.38 -17.62 63.97
CA GLU A 19 22.06 -18.15 65.16
C GLU A 19 23.56 -18.36 64.93
N ASP A 20 23.97 -18.79 63.73
CA ASP A 20 25.40 -18.95 63.42
C ASP A 20 26.14 -17.59 63.45
N PHE A 21 25.46 -16.52 63.07
CA PHE A 21 25.97 -15.16 63.20
C PHE A 21 26.08 -14.74 64.67
N TYR A 22 25.04 -15.00 65.47
CA TYR A 22 25.06 -14.66 66.89
C TYR A 22 26.10 -15.46 67.68
N ASP A 23 26.27 -16.75 67.39
CA ASP A 23 27.29 -17.61 67.98
C ASP A 23 28.69 -17.09 67.65
N PHE A 24 28.89 -16.64 66.41
CA PHE A 24 30.12 -15.96 66.00
C PHE A 24 30.35 -14.67 66.80
N ILE A 25 29.34 -13.80 66.89
CA ILE A 25 29.44 -12.52 67.60
C ILE A 25 29.70 -12.74 69.10
N GLU A 26 29.03 -13.71 69.74
CA GLU A 26 29.23 -14.06 71.14
C GLU A 26 30.64 -14.58 71.40
N THR A 27 31.17 -15.39 70.48
CA THR A 27 32.54 -15.96 70.54
C THR A 27 33.65 -14.93 70.23
N ALA A 28 33.35 -13.97 69.35
CA ALA A 28 34.33 -13.02 68.84
C ALA A 28 34.36 -11.69 69.63
N LEU A 29 33.23 -11.32 70.24
CA LEU A 29 33.10 -10.16 71.11
C LEU A 29 32.86 -10.63 72.54
N ASN A 30 31.58 -10.73 72.90
CA ASN A 30 31.06 -11.30 74.13
C ASN A 30 29.52 -11.40 74.02
N LYS A 31 28.93 -12.05 75.01
CA LYS A 31 27.48 -12.22 75.13
C LYS A 31 26.70 -10.91 75.17
N ASP A 32 27.19 -9.91 75.91
CA ASP A 32 26.48 -8.64 76.09
C ASP A 32 26.35 -7.84 74.79
N LEU A 33 27.38 -7.87 73.94
CA LEU A 33 27.32 -7.27 72.61
C LEU A 33 26.42 -8.12 71.69
N CYS A 34 26.51 -9.44 71.74
CA CYS A 34 25.62 -10.32 70.99
C CYS A 34 24.14 -10.04 71.27
N ASP A 35 23.78 -9.84 72.55
CA ASP A 35 22.42 -9.48 72.94
C ASP A 35 22.00 -8.11 72.37
N LEU A 36 22.92 -7.14 72.26
CA LEU A 36 22.67 -5.87 71.58
C LEU A 36 22.39 -6.07 70.07
N PHE A 37 23.13 -6.94 69.39
CA PHE A 37 22.86 -7.28 67.98
C PHE A 37 21.50 -7.95 67.81
N ARG A 38 21.13 -8.87 68.73
CA ARG A 38 19.80 -9.50 68.76
C ARG A 38 18.69 -8.49 68.94
N LEU A 39 18.84 -7.55 69.88
CA LEU A 39 17.88 -6.47 70.13
C LEU A 39 17.70 -5.55 68.92
N GLN A 40 18.77 -5.26 68.18
CA GLN A 40 18.73 -4.49 66.94
C GLN A 40 18.35 -5.30 65.71
N SER A 41 18.04 -6.59 65.86
CA SER A 41 17.72 -7.49 64.75
C SER A 41 18.77 -7.51 63.63
N VAL A 42 20.05 -7.31 63.99
CA VAL A 42 21.16 -7.45 63.05
C VAL A 42 21.50 -8.93 62.97
N ARG A 43 21.12 -9.58 61.86
CA ARG A 43 21.10 -11.05 61.74
C ARG A 43 22.21 -11.63 60.87
N ASP A 44 22.98 -10.80 60.18
CA ASP A 44 24.03 -11.23 59.26
C ASP A 44 25.05 -10.11 59.03
N MET A 45 26.17 -10.47 58.37
CA MET A 45 27.24 -9.52 58.04
C MET A 45 26.82 -8.42 57.05
N SER A 46 25.80 -8.68 56.22
CA SER A 46 25.26 -7.69 55.28
C SER A 46 24.53 -6.57 56.02
N SER A 47 23.65 -6.94 56.95
CA SER A 47 22.93 -6.05 57.86
C SER A 47 23.89 -5.29 58.76
N LEU A 48 25.00 -5.92 59.16
CA LEU A 48 26.05 -5.24 59.90
C LEU A 48 26.79 -4.20 59.06
N SER A 49 27.08 -4.52 57.79
CA SER A 49 27.79 -3.62 56.89
C SER A 49 27.01 -2.35 56.55
N SER A 50 25.69 -2.32 56.72
CA SER A 50 24.85 -1.16 56.43
C SER A 50 24.62 -0.23 57.61
N ILE A 51 25.08 -0.58 58.82
CA ILE A 51 24.80 0.15 60.06
C ILE A 51 26.06 0.84 60.59
N THR A 52 25.89 1.84 61.46
CA THR A 52 26.94 2.52 62.23
C THR A 52 26.86 2.15 63.71
N VAL A 53 27.95 2.33 64.46
CA VAL A 53 27.95 2.04 65.91
C VAL A 53 26.93 2.91 66.66
N ASP A 54 26.76 4.15 66.25
CA ASP A 54 25.80 5.06 66.88
C ASP A 54 24.35 4.61 66.62
N GLU A 55 24.03 4.08 65.44
CA GLU A 55 22.73 3.46 65.14
C GLU A 55 22.52 2.17 65.93
N LEU A 56 23.52 1.29 66.00
CA LEU A 56 23.46 0.05 66.77
C LEU A 56 23.22 0.31 68.27
N THR A 57 23.79 1.39 68.79
CA THR A 57 23.67 1.76 70.21
C THR A 57 22.51 2.70 70.50
N ALA A 58 21.79 3.19 69.49
CA ALA A 58 20.68 4.13 69.66
C ALA A 58 19.59 3.59 70.59
N VAL A 59 19.35 2.27 70.57
CA VAL A 59 18.36 1.63 71.45
C VAL A 59 18.67 1.77 72.94
N LEU A 60 19.95 1.95 73.29
CA LEU A 60 20.39 2.15 74.68
C LEU A 60 20.06 3.54 75.21
N SER A 61 19.54 4.45 74.37
CA SER A 61 19.03 5.75 74.82
C SER A 61 17.62 5.68 75.42
N TYR A 62 16.85 4.63 75.15
CA TYR A 62 15.49 4.47 75.68
C TYR A 62 15.48 4.01 77.13
N ASP A 63 14.63 4.61 77.97
CA ASP A 63 14.49 4.24 79.38
C ASP A 63 13.61 3.00 79.55
N ILE A 64 14.22 1.83 79.32
CA ILE A 64 13.55 0.52 79.33
C ILE A 64 14.24 -0.36 80.37
N VAL A 65 13.46 -0.96 81.27
CA VAL A 65 13.95 -1.74 82.42
C VAL A 65 14.77 -2.95 81.94
N GLU A 66 14.35 -3.60 80.85
CA GLU A 66 15.02 -4.75 80.25
C GLU A 66 16.41 -4.42 79.70
N LEU A 67 16.70 -3.15 79.39
CA LEU A 67 18.01 -2.70 78.89
C LEU A 67 18.97 -2.30 80.01
N SER A 68 18.51 -2.23 81.26
CA SER A 68 19.30 -1.73 82.40
C SER A 68 20.56 -2.57 82.67
N SER A 69 20.49 -3.89 82.50
CA SER A 69 21.61 -4.82 82.63
C SER A 69 22.68 -4.57 81.56
N ILE A 70 22.28 -4.47 80.29
CA ILE A 70 23.15 -4.23 79.15
C ILE A 70 23.78 -2.84 79.23
N LYS A 71 23.02 -1.80 79.59
CA LYS A 71 23.54 -0.44 79.78
C LYS A 71 24.64 -0.39 80.84
N ARG A 72 24.45 -1.07 81.97
CA ARG A 72 25.45 -1.08 83.06
C ARG A 72 26.77 -1.70 82.64
N ILE A 73 26.73 -2.67 81.73
CA ILE A 73 27.91 -3.42 81.28
C ILE A 73 28.61 -2.68 80.14
N LEU A 74 27.85 -2.28 79.11
CA LEU A 74 28.41 -1.71 77.88
C LEU A 74 28.83 -0.25 78.02
N GLY A 75 28.29 0.49 78.99
CA GLY A 75 28.50 1.93 79.08
C GLY A 75 28.29 2.54 80.46
N PHE A 76 28.14 3.85 80.48
CA PHE A 76 27.75 4.64 81.64
C PHE A 76 26.79 5.74 81.20
N VAL A 77 25.93 6.18 82.10
CA VAL A 77 24.99 7.28 81.85
C VAL A 77 25.55 8.54 82.51
N SER A 78 25.73 9.61 81.74
CA SER A 78 26.18 10.91 82.26
C SER A 78 25.08 11.59 83.08
N THR A 79 25.45 12.61 83.86
CA THR A 79 24.52 13.33 84.75
C THR A 79 23.38 14.04 84.03
N ASP A 80 23.48 14.22 82.71
CA ASP A 80 22.44 14.75 81.81
C ASP A 80 21.52 13.66 81.24
N GLY A 81 21.67 12.39 81.68
CA GLY A 81 20.85 11.26 81.26
C GLY A 81 21.31 10.59 79.96
N LYS A 82 22.42 11.01 79.34
CA LYS A 82 22.89 10.45 78.07
C LYS A 82 23.73 9.19 78.27
N PHE A 83 23.48 8.15 77.46
CA PHE A 83 24.28 6.92 77.48
C PHE A 83 25.58 7.09 76.69
N HIS A 84 26.70 6.66 77.27
CA HIS A 84 28.01 6.62 76.66
C HIS A 84 28.55 5.19 76.64
N LEU A 85 28.79 4.64 75.45
CA LEU A 85 29.43 3.34 75.28
C LEU A 85 30.90 3.41 75.74
N ARG A 86 31.37 2.39 76.48
CA ARG A 86 32.79 2.30 76.85
C ARG A 86 33.65 2.26 75.59
N ILE A 87 34.75 3.02 75.61
CA ILE A 87 35.58 3.24 74.42
C ILE A 87 36.13 1.94 73.82
N GLY A 88 36.44 0.94 74.65
CA GLY A 88 36.88 -0.38 74.19
C GLY A 88 35.84 -1.08 73.30
N PHE A 89 34.57 -1.10 73.72
CA PHE A 89 33.50 -1.69 72.90
C PHE A 89 33.24 -0.88 71.63
N ARG A 90 33.35 0.45 71.70
CA ARG A 90 33.19 1.32 70.53
C ARG A 90 34.21 0.99 69.45
N VAL A 91 35.49 0.91 69.82
CA VAL A 91 36.59 0.60 68.90
C VAL A 91 36.40 -0.79 68.28
N THR A 92 36.01 -1.80 69.06
CA THR A 92 35.81 -3.16 68.54
C THR A 92 34.63 -3.24 67.56
N LEU A 93 33.52 -2.55 67.86
CA LEU A 93 32.37 -2.50 66.96
C LEU A 93 32.69 -1.72 65.67
N GLU A 94 33.35 -0.57 65.77
CA GLU A 94 33.78 0.21 64.60
C GLU A 94 34.69 -0.63 63.70
N ARG A 95 35.62 -1.39 64.30
CA ARG A 95 36.50 -2.30 63.57
C ARG A 95 35.72 -3.39 62.84
N LEU A 96 34.82 -4.09 63.52
CA LEU A 96 34.02 -5.16 62.90
C LEU A 96 33.16 -4.64 61.74
N ILE A 97 32.48 -3.51 61.93
CA ILE A 97 31.67 -2.86 60.88
C ILE A 97 32.55 -2.45 59.70
N SER A 98 33.75 -1.91 59.95
CA SER A 98 34.68 -1.53 58.87
C SER A 98 35.15 -2.72 58.04
N LEU A 99 35.42 -3.86 58.70
CA LEU A 99 35.83 -5.10 58.03
C LEU A 99 34.67 -5.66 57.19
N ALA A 100 33.45 -5.66 57.70
CA ALA A 100 32.25 -6.08 56.96
C ALA A 100 31.99 -5.19 55.73
N LYS A 101 32.11 -3.85 55.87
CA LYS A 101 31.97 -2.89 54.77
C LYS A 101 33.02 -3.10 53.67
N SER A 102 34.28 -3.26 54.05
CA SER A 102 35.39 -3.48 53.10
C SER A 102 35.18 -4.74 52.26
N LYS A 103 34.84 -5.86 52.91
CA LYS A 103 34.64 -7.15 52.25
C LYS A 103 33.42 -7.15 51.33
N THR A 104 32.31 -6.54 51.76
CA THR A 104 31.08 -6.42 50.96
C THR A 104 31.31 -5.63 49.66
N ASN A 105 32.05 -4.52 49.73
CA ASN A 105 32.39 -3.71 48.55
C ASN A 105 33.28 -4.46 47.54
N SER A 106 34.17 -5.33 48.01
CA SER A 106 34.99 -6.19 47.14
C SER A 106 34.16 -7.24 46.38
N TYR A 107 33.16 -7.84 47.03
CA TYR A 107 32.24 -8.79 46.41
C TYR A 107 31.40 -8.18 45.28
N VAL A 108 30.83 -7.00 45.51
CA VAL A 108 30.02 -6.29 44.49
C VAL A 108 30.85 -6.01 43.24
N LYS A 109 32.08 -5.50 43.44
CA LYS A 109 32.99 -5.17 42.34
C LYS A 109 33.41 -6.40 41.51
N ASN A 110 33.65 -7.53 42.17
CA ASN A 110 34.00 -8.79 41.50
C ASN A 110 32.81 -9.43 40.77
N TYR A 111 31.59 -9.23 41.26
CA TYR A 111 30.38 -9.76 40.62
C TYR A 111 30.05 -9.00 39.33
N GLU A 112 30.17 -7.66 39.33
CA GLU A 112 29.99 -6.82 38.13
C GLU A 112 30.98 -7.18 37.03
N LEU A 113 32.26 -7.35 37.37
CA LEU A 113 33.31 -7.76 36.43
C LEU A 113 33.08 -9.14 35.80
N LYS A 114 32.62 -10.12 36.60
CA LYS A 114 32.30 -11.48 36.09
C LYS A 114 31.07 -11.50 35.20
N ARG A 115 30.08 -10.65 35.48
CA ARG A 115 28.86 -10.54 34.67
C ARG A 115 29.15 -9.97 33.28
N ASP A 116 29.94 -8.90 33.19
CA ASP A 116 30.33 -8.30 31.91
C ASP A 116 31.14 -9.28 31.04
N GLN A 117 32.01 -10.09 31.65
CA GLN A 117 32.76 -11.14 30.94
C GLN A 117 31.86 -12.27 30.42
N LEU A 118 30.88 -12.71 31.21
CA LEU A 118 29.97 -13.80 30.84
C LEU A 118 29.02 -13.38 29.70
N GLU A 119 28.50 -12.15 29.74
CA GLU A 119 27.63 -11.60 28.69
C GLU A 119 28.38 -11.45 27.35
N HIS A 120 29.64 -11.03 27.39
CA HIS A 120 30.49 -10.89 26.19
C HIS A 120 30.86 -12.25 25.56
N ASP A 121 31.05 -13.29 26.39
CA ASP A 121 31.37 -14.65 25.96
C ASP A 121 30.16 -15.37 25.35
N LEU A 122 28.95 -15.16 25.91
CA LEU A 122 27.69 -15.69 25.37
C LEU A 122 27.33 -15.11 24.00
N LEU A 123 27.51 -13.79 23.82
CA LEU A 123 27.28 -13.13 22.53
C LEU A 123 28.27 -13.60 21.46
N GLY A 124 29.54 -13.78 21.86
CA GLY A 124 30.60 -14.34 21.03
C GLY A 124 30.24 -15.75 20.56
N LYS A 125 29.88 -16.64 21.50
CA LYS A 125 29.47 -18.02 21.23
C LYS A 125 28.21 -18.12 20.37
N LEU A 126 27.18 -17.31 20.62
CA LEU A 126 25.97 -17.28 19.78
C LEU A 126 26.29 -16.83 18.34
N THR A 127 27.14 -15.82 18.20
CA THR A 127 27.59 -15.34 16.89
C THR A 127 28.40 -16.42 16.15
N GLU A 128 29.23 -17.17 16.87
CA GLU A 128 30.06 -18.24 16.30
C GLU A 128 29.22 -19.47 15.91
N VAL A 129 28.28 -19.89 16.75
CA VAL A 129 27.31 -20.96 16.46
C VAL A 129 26.45 -20.61 15.24
N TRP A 130 26.02 -19.36 15.09
CA TRP A 130 25.25 -18.94 13.91
C TRP A 130 26.09 -18.81 12.65
N LYS A 131 27.37 -18.41 12.76
CA LYS A 131 28.32 -18.45 11.63
C LYS A 131 28.66 -19.88 11.20
N GLN A 132 28.60 -20.85 12.12
CA GLN A 132 28.83 -22.27 11.87
C GLN A 132 27.55 -23.06 11.52
N GLY A 133 26.36 -22.48 11.77
CA GLY A 133 25.05 -22.98 11.30
C GLY A 133 24.96 -22.96 9.76
N PRO A 134 23.94 -23.60 9.15
CA PRO A 134 24.02 -24.30 7.85
C PRO A 134 24.43 -23.41 6.68
N MET A 135 25.73 -23.11 6.60
CA MET A 135 26.42 -22.57 5.43
C MET A 135 26.65 -23.67 4.37
N SER A 136 26.22 -24.90 4.62
CA SER A 136 26.22 -26.02 3.67
C SER A 136 25.13 -25.93 2.60
N SER A 137 24.25 -24.91 2.64
CA SER A 137 23.18 -24.71 1.65
C SER A 137 23.26 -23.38 0.90
N GLY A 138 24.45 -22.84 0.59
CA GLY A 138 24.61 -21.77 -0.41
C GLY A 138 23.86 -20.44 -0.17
N ILE A 139 23.24 -20.24 1.00
CA ILE A 139 22.50 -19.03 1.37
C ILE A 139 23.45 -18.11 2.14
N SER A 140 23.88 -17.04 1.50
CA SER A 140 24.83 -16.05 2.02
C SER A 140 24.20 -14.95 2.89
N ASP A 141 23.03 -15.17 3.49
CA ASP A 141 22.27 -14.11 4.17
C ASP A 141 22.48 -14.13 5.68
N ILE A 142 23.11 -13.07 6.22
CA ILE A 142 23.21 -12.85 7.67
C ILE A 142 21.83 -12.37 8.19
N PRO A 143 21.21 -13.06 9.17
CA PRO A 143 19.92 -12.65 9.72
C PRO A 143 20.01 -11.34 10.50
N ILE A 144 18.95 -10.51 10.42
CA ILE A 144 18.82 -9.28 11.23
C ILE A 144 18.87 -9.52 12.76
N LEU A 145 18.63 -10.77 13.20
CA LEU A 145 18.64 -11.12 14.60
C LEU A 145 19.97 -10.76 15.30
N ILE A 146 21.11 -10.95 14.61
CA ILE A 146 22.44 -10.68 15.18
C ILE A 146 22.64 -9.19 15.48
N PRO A 147 22.51 -8.25 14.52
CA PRO A 147 22.65 -6.83 14.81
C PRO A 147 21.56 -6.32 15.77
N TRP A 148 20.35 -6.89 15.74
CA TRP A 148 19.29 -6.54 16.68
C TRP A 148 19.62 -6.92 18.12
N MET A 149 20.11 -8.13 18.35
CA MET A 149 20.59 -8.56 19.67
C MET A 149 21.72 -7.66 20.15
N LYS A 150 22.73 -7.41 19.30
CA LYS A 150 23.87 -6.54 19.65
C LYS A 150 23.42 -5.14 20.08
N ASN A 151 22.55 -4.49 19.30
CA ASN A 151 22.02 -3.16 19.65
C ASN A 151 21.24 -3.19 20.97
N THR A 152 20.47 -4.26 21.20
CA THR A 152 19.70 -4.46 22.43
C THR A 152 20.60 -4.58 23.66
N PHE A 153 21.65 -5.41 23.61
CA PHE A 153 22.61 -5.54 24.72
C PHE A 153 23.37 -4.24 25.00
N GLU A 154 23.79 -3.53 23.95
CA GLU A 154 24.42 -2.21 24.11
C GLU A 154 23.49 -1.17 24.75
N ASN A 155 22.18 -1.26 24.48
CA ASN A 155 21.21 -0.39 25.14
C ASN A 155 20.94 -0.80 26.59
N PHE A 156 21.00 -2.08 26.94
CA PHE A 156 20.89 -2.51 28.35
C PHE A 156 22.02 -1.97 29.24
N LYS A 157 23.19 -1.68 28.66
CA LYS A 157 24.30 -1.00 29.36
C LYS A 157 24.04 0.49 29.63
N LYS A 158 23.00 1.07 29.02
CA LYS A 158 22.68 2.50 29.10
C LYS A 158 21.46 2.74 29.99
N GLN A 159 21.33 3.97 30.48
CA GLN A 159 20.10 4.43 31.13
C GLN A 159 18.94 4.47 30.11
N LYS A 160 17.71 4.20 30.56
CA LYS A 160 16.49 4.13 29.71
C LYS A 160 16.30 5.33 28.78
N ASN A 161 16.69 6.53 29.20
CA ASN A 161 16.52 7.76 28.43
C ASN A 161 17.63 7.98 27.37
N LYS A 162 18.61 7.07 27.29
CA LYS A 162 19.79 7.17 26.41
C LYS A 162 19.89 6.00 25.41
N PHE A 163 18.82 5.25 25.20
CA PHE A 163 18.81 4.20 24.19
C PHE A 163 19.00 4.78 22.79
N THR A 164 19.88 4.15 22.01
CA THR A 164 20.22 4.56 20.64
C THR A 164 20.06 3.38 19.71
N TYR A 165 19.35 3.58 18.61
CA TYR A 165 19.02 2.51 17.67
C TYR A 165 19.69 2.77 16.33
N ASP A 166 20.38 1.77 15.79
CA ASP A 166 21.00 1.85 14.48
C ASP A 166 19.94 1.90 13.38
N ASN A 167 20.28 2.43 12.20
CA ASN A 167 19.36 2.60 11.07
C ASN A 167 18.64 1.29 10.70
N LEU A 168 19.34 0.15 10.72
CA LEU A 168 18.75 -1.16 10.48
C LEU A 168 17.59 -1.47 11.45
N ILE A 169 17.76 -1.17 12.73
CA ILE A 169 16.75 -1.43 13.77
C ILE A 169 15.61 -0.42 13.68
N GLN A 170 15.92 0.83 13.33
CA GLN A 170 14.91 1.85 13.06
C GLN A 170 14.01 1.45 11.89
N GLN A 171 14.58 0.95 10.80
CA GLN A 171 13.85 0.47 9.61
C GLN A 171 13.05 -0.81 9.91
N PHE A 172 13.61 -1.73 10.70
CA PHE A 172 12.86 -2.90 11.17
C PHE A 172 11.68 -2.50 12.05
N ALA A 173 11.89 -1.58 13.00
CA ALA A 173 10.83 -1.05 13.85
C ALA A 173 9.73 -0.36 13.03
N LEU A 174 10.11 0.39 12.00
CA LEU A 174 9.19 1.01 11.05
C LEU A 174 8.33 -0.02 10.32
N LEU A 175 8.95 -1.07 9.77
CA LEU A 175 8.24 -2.17 9.12
C LEU A 175 7.29 -2.89 10.08
N LEU A 176 7.77 -3.20 11.28
CA LEU A 176 6.99 -3.88 12.33
C LEU A 176 5.78 -3.03 12.73
N PHE A 177 5.96 -1.72 12.88
CA PHE A 177 4.89 -0.77 13.19
C PHE A 177 3.87 -0.65 12.06
N ILE A 178 4.32 -0.57 10.80
CA ILE A 178 3.41 -0.45 9.64
C ILE A 178 2.62 -1.75 9.41
N LEU A 179 3.29 -2.91 9.46
CA LEU A 179 2.67 -4.20 9.13
C LEU A 179 1.87 -4.79 10.30
N GLY A 180 2.36 -4.63 11.53
CA GLY A 180 1.70 -5.14 12.74
C GLY A 180 0.70 -4.16 13.36
N GLY A 181 0.81 -2.86 13.04
CA GLY A 181 0.03 -1.80 13.65
C GLY A 181 0.56 -1.40 15.03
N ARG A 182 0.07 -0.26 15.53
CA ARG A 182 0.53 0.36 16.78
C ARG A 182 0.44 -0.57 17.99
N ASN A 183 -0.70 -1.25 18.17
CA ASN A 183 -0.94 -2.11 19.34
C ASN A 183 0.02 -3.30 19.39
N TYR A 184 0.26 -3.95 18.25
CA TYR A 184 1.21 -5.07 18.18
C TYR A 184 2.64 -4.59 18.44
N TYR A 185 3.02 -3.45 17.85
CA TYR A 185 4.32 -2.85 18.07
C TYR A 185 4.55 -2.48 19.54
N GLU A 186 3.58 -1.83 20.19
CA GLU A 186 3.67 -1.46 21.59
C GLU A 186 3.72 -2.67 22.51
N PHE A 187 2.92 -3.70 22.23
CA PHE A 187 2.99 -4.97 22.95
C PHE A 187 4.41 -5.55 22.90
N LEU A 188 5.02 -5.64 21.71
CA LEU A 188 6.40 -6.13 21.59
C LEU A 188 7.40 -5.23 22.29
N ARG A 189 7.28 -3.91 22.15
CA ARG A 189 8.19 -2.93 22.78
C ARG A 189 8.16 -3.02 24.30
N LEU A 190 6.98 -3.19 24.91
CA LEU A 190 6.82 -3.29 26.35
C LEU A 190 7.41 -4.60 26.91
N ASN A 191 7.37 -5.67 26.13
CA ASN A 191 7.90 -6.99 26.50
C ASN A 191 9.37 -7.20 26.10
N LEU A 192 9.91 -6.36 25.22
CA LEU A 192 11.31 -6.38 24.76
C LEU A 192 11.98 -5.03 25.07
N PRO A 193 12.26 -4.73 26.36
CA PRO A 193 12.88 -3.47 26.75
C PRO A 193 14.23 -3.29 26.06
N ALA A 194 14.58 -2.04 25.75
CA ALA A 194 15.82 -1.67 25.05
C ALA A 194 15.95 -2.16 23.59
N ALA A 195 15.05 -3.04 23.11
CA ALA A 195 15.16 -3.67 21.79
C ALA A 195 14.45 -2.91 20.66
N LEU A 196 13.44 -2.10 20.98
CA LEU A 196 12.64 -1.35 20.00
C LEU A 196 12.47 0.13 20.41
N PRO A 197 12.52 1.09 19.47
CA PRO A 197 12.27 2.51 19.74
C PRO A 197 10.89 2.80 20.32
N HIS A 198 10.76 3.93 21.02
CA HIS A 198 9.45 4.46 21.43
C HIS A 198 8.57 4.79 20.21
N VAL A 199 7.25 4.68 20.35
CA VAL A 199 6.30 4.97 19.26
C VAL A 199 6.49 6.37 18.70
N SER A 200 6.66 7.37 19.57
CA SER A 200 6.94 8.76 19.16
C SER A 200 8.18 8.88 18.26
N ASN A 201 9.22 8.06 18.49
CA ASN A 201 10.40 8.04 17.62
C ASN A 201 10.10 7.37 16.28
N VAL A 202 9.30 6.31 16.26
CA VAL A 202 8.86 5.65 15.01
C VAL A 202 7.96 6.58 14.20
N GLU A 203 7.02 7.28 14.83
CA GLU A 203 6.19 8.29 14.19
C GLU A 203 7.03 9.46 13.66
N LEU A 204 8.06 9.88 14.39
CA LEU A 204 9.01 10.88 13.92
C LEU A 204 9.81 10.39 12.70
N LEU A 205 10.26 9.13 12.72
CA LEU A 205 10.92 8.50 11.57
C LEU A 205 10.00 8.41 10.35
N MET A 206 8.71 8.14 10.55
CA MET A 206 7.71 8.20 9.48
C MET A 206 7.54 9.63 8.94
N ARG A 207 7.39 10.63 9.84
CA ARG A 207 7.18 12.03 9.45
C ARG A 207 8.37 12.64 8.72
N ASN A 208 9.59 12.25 9.11
CA ASN A 208 10.84 12.73 8.52
C ASN A 208 11.26 11.90 7.29
N ASN A 209 10.47 10.91 6.88
CA ASN A 209 10.78 10.09 5.73
C ASN A 209 10.59 10.88 4.42
N GLU A 210 11.54 10.74 3.50
CA GLU A 210 11.50 11.36 2.17
C GLU A 210 10.33 10.85 1.30
N GLN A 211 9.73 9.71 1.66
CA GLN A 211 8.61 9.07 0.95
C GLN A 211 7.23 9.68 1.26
N LYS A 212 7.19 10.92 1.76
CA LYS A 212 5.94 11.64 2.05
C LYS A 212 5.08 11.77 0.78
N ILE A 213 3.75 11.78 0.96
CA ILE A 213 2.79 11.97 -0.12
C ILE A 213 1.84 13.09 0.27
N LEU A 214 1.80 14.13 -0.56
CA LEU A 214 0.82 15.19 -0.48
C LEU A 214 -0.19 15.01 -1.62
N GLU A 215 -1.46 15.30 -1.34
CA GLU A 215 -2.51 15.27 -2.36
C GLU A 215 -2.15 16.23 -3.50
N CYS A 216 -2.43 15.84 -4.74
CA CYS A 216 -2.19 16.62 -5.97
C CYS A 216 -0.70 16.86 -6.32
N GLU A 217 0.26 16.44 -5.47
CA GLU A 217 1.68 16.65 -5.74
C GLU A 217 2.28 15.47 -6.53
N PHE A 218 3.11 15.79 -7.52
CA PHE A 218 3.85 14.80 -8.31
C PHE A 218 5.30 14.72 -7.83
N ARG A 219 5.76 13.52 -7.48
CA ARG A 219 7.07 13.29 -6.86
C ARG A 219 8.20 13.05 -7.87
N PHE A 220 8.32 13.93 -8.87
CA PHE A 220 9.28 13.73 -9.98
C PHE A 220 10.74 13.66 -9.54
N GLN A 221 11.12 14.40 -8.50
CA GLN A 221 12.51 14.44 -7.99
C GLN A 221 12.99 13.06 -7.50
N LEU A 222 12.09 12.26 -6.92
CA LEU A 222 12.41 10.94 -6.38
C LEU A 222 12.51 9.85 -7.46
N ILE A 223 11.99 10.09 -8.67
CA ILE A 223 12.01 9.10 -9.76
C ILE A 223 13.45 8.79 -10.18
N LYS A 224 14.33 9.79 -10.19
CA LYS A 224 15.73 9.60 -10.57
C LYS A 224 16.45 8.61 -9.64
N GLU A 225 16.19 8.73 -8.35
CA GLU A 225 16.75 7.85 -7.33
C GLU A 225 16.17 6.44 -7.44
N TYR A 226 14.86 6.34 -7.66
CA TYR A 226 14.17 5.09 -7.95
C TYR A 226 14.73 4.37 -9.20
N CYS A 227 14.98 5.09 -10.29
CA CYS A 227 15.58 4.51 -11.50
C CYS A 227 17.03 4.07 -11.26
N LYS A 228 17.80 4.86 -10.48
CA LYS A 228 19.18 4.52 -10.11
C LYS A 228 19.24 3.26 -9.26
N SER A 229 18.34 3.08 -8.28
CA SER A 229 18.30 1.88 -7.43
C SER A 229 17.94 0.62 -8.22
N ASN A 230 17.13 0.74 -9.27
CA ASN A 230 16.75 -0.36 -10.15
C ASN A 230 17.68 -0.54 -11.36
N ASN A 231 18.75 0.26 -11.47
CA ASN A 231 19.67 0.27 -12.61
C ASN A 231 18.97 0.37 -13.98
N CYS A 232 17.91 1.17 -14.07
CA CYS A 232 17.12 1.30 -15.29
C CYS A 232 16.45 2.67 -15.41
N ASN A 233 16.69 3.35 -16.54
CA ASN A 233 16.14 4.67 -16.84
C ASN A 233 14.85 4.60 -17.68
N TYR A 234 14.31 3.40 -17.90
CA TYR A 234 13.08 3.18 -18.66
C TYR A 234 11.96 2.73 -17.74
N VAL A 235 10.83 3.40 -17.83
CA VAL A 235 9.68 3.12 -16.98
C VAL A 235 8.39 3.05 -17.79
N PHE A 236 7.41 2.37 -17.25
CA PHE A 236 6.03 2.35 -17.72
C PHE A 236 5.13 2.90 -16.61
N SER A 237 4.23 3.81 -16.95
CA SER A 237 3.32 4.42 -15.97
C SER A 237 1.94 3.77 -16.03
N SER A 238 1.22 3.77 -14.92
CA SER A 238 -0.18 3.37 -14.89
C SER A 238 -1.02 4.40 -14.16
N GLU A 239 -2.26 4.54 -14.62
CA GLU A 239 -3.27 5.42 -14.05
C GLU A 239 -4.56 4.66 -13.85
N ASP A 240 -5.14 4.77 -12.66
CA ASP A 240 -6.42 4.15 -12.31
C ASP A 240 -7.09 4.90 -11.15
N ALA A 241 -8.40 4.73 -11.00
CA ALA A 241 -9.19 5.36 -9.96
C ALA A 241 -10.00 4.36 -9.14
N THR A 242 -10.14 4.64 -7.84
CA THR A 242 -10.97 3.84 -6.94
C THR A 242 -11.98 4.72 -6.23
N ARG A 243 -13.18 4.19 -5.95
CA ARG A 243 -14.15 4.84 -5.07
C ARG A 243 -13.58 5.08 -3.68
N CYS A 244 -13.98 6.19 -3.07
CA CYS A 244 -13.63 6.57 -1.70
C CYS A 244 -14.84 7.12 -0.94
N ILE A 245 -14.69 7.30 0.37
CA ILE A 245 -15.69 7.95 1.21
C ILE A 245 -15.63 9.46 0.94
N SER A 246 -16.72 10.02 0.41
CA SER A 246 -16.86 11.45 0.11
C SER A 246 -16.92 12.31 1.37
N ARG A 247 -15.75 12.60 1.94
CA ARG A 247 -15.60 13.37 3.18
C ARG A 247 -14.43 14.34 3.07
N ILE A 248 -14.64 15.54 3.59
CA ILE A 248 -13.63 16.60 3.68
C ILE A 248 -13.02 16.54 5.08
N ASP A 249 -11.69 16.52 5.15
CA ASP A 249 -10.92 16.52 6.39
C ASP A 249 -9.84 17.61 6.34
N TYR A 250 -9.49 18.20 7.48
CA TYR A 250 -8.37 19.13 7.54
C TYR A 250 -7.08 18.37 7.85
N ASP A 251 -6.04 18.62 7.05
CA ASP A 251 -4.70 18.10 7.28
C ASP A 251 -3.80 19.20 7.87
N ALA A 252 -3.43 19.03 9.14
CA ALA A 252 -2.62 20.00 9.86
C ALA A 252 -1.17 20.06 9.40
N GLN A 253 -0.67 19.03 8.69
CA GLN A 253 0.71 19.00 8.22
C GLN A 253 0.89 19.82 6.94
N SER A 254 -0.05 19.75 6.02
CA SER A 254 -0.09 20.56 4.79
C SER A 254 -0.89 21.85 4.94
N ASP A 255 -1.57 22.06 6.07
CA ASP A 255 -2.50 23.17 6.31
C ASP A 255 -3.59 23.29 5.22
N SER A 256 -4.09 22.14 4.75
CA SER A 256 -5.04 22.06 3.63
C SER A 256 -6.31 21.28 4.00
N PHE A 257 -7.39 21.55 3.27
CA PHE A 257 -8.63 20.77 3.32
C PHE A 257 -8.62 19.72 2.22
N ILE A 258 -8.60 18.45 2.62
CA ILE A 258 -8.47 17.28 1.75
C ILE A 258 -9.85 16.65 1.57
N GLY A 259 -10.17 16.21 0.35
CA GLY A 259 -11.42 15.48 0.05
C GLY A 259 -12.41 16.22 -0.83
N PHE A 260 -12.15 17.49 -1.17
CA PHE A 260 -12.76 18.13 -2.33
C PHE A 260 -12.24 17.50 -3.63
N SER A 261 -13.04 17.53 -4.69
CA SER A 261 -12.59 17.14 -6.03
C SER A 261 -11.51 18.10 -6.49
N SER A 262 -10.35 17.57 -6.88
CA SER A 262 -9.22 18.42 -7.27
C SER A 262 -9.53 19.28 -8.49
N CYS A 263 -9.21 20.57 -8.41
CA CYS A 263 -9.30 21.46 -9.56
C CYS A 263 -8.25 21.07 -10.60
N LEU A 264 -8.68 20.77 -11.83
CA LEU A 264 -7.80 20.37 -12.92
C LEU A 264 -7.54 21.54 -13.87
N VAL A 265 -6.27 21.86 -14.10
CA VAL A 265 -5.83 22.81 -15.14
C VAL A 265 -5.02 22.02 -16.16
N ASN A 266 -5.50 21.93 -17.40
CA ASN A 266 -4.91 21.07 -18.43
C ASN A 266 -4.76 19.60 -17.98
N GLY A 267 -5.76 19.09 -17.27
CA GLY A 267 -5.76 17.76 -16.67
C GLY A 267 -4.84 17.56 -15.48
N LEU A 268 -4.11 18.58 -15.04
CA LEU A 268 -3.23 18.51 -13.87
C LEU A 268 -3.93 19.01 -12.61
N PRO A 269 -3.95 18.23 -11.52
CA PRO A 269 -4.47 18.70 -10.26
C PRO A 269 -3.61 19.86 -9.72
N GLN A 270 -4.27 20.87 -9.17
CA GLN A 270 -3.58 22.01 -8.55
C GLN A 270 -3.18 21.68 -7.11
N PRO A 271 -1.88 21.63 -6.78
CA PRO A 271 -1.44 21.42 -5.40
C PRO A 271 -1.79 22.63 -4.54
N ASN A 272 -2.06 22.39 -3.25
CA ASN A 272 -2.32 23.45 -2.26
C ASN A 272 -3.51 24.37 -2.57
N PHE A 273 -4.41 24.01 -3.50
CA PHE A 273 -5.55 24.83 -3.89
C PHE A 273 -6.50 25.09 -2.71
N PHE A 274 -6.78 24.07 -1.90
CA PHE A 274 -7.66 24.15 -0.73
C PHE A 274 -6.92 24.55 0.55
N GLN A 275 -6.08 25.58 0.49
CA GLN A 275 -5.43 26.20 1.65
C GLN A 275 -6.00 27.59 1.89
N THR A 276 -6.56 27.82 3.08
CA THR A 276 -7.07 29.15 3.45
C THR A 276 -6.91 29.43 4.94
N ASN A 277 -6.80 30.72 5.28
CA ASN A 277 -6.86 31.26 6.64
C ASN A 277 -8.16 32.05 6.89
N LYS A 278 -9.11 32.02 5.94
CA LYS A 278 -10.42 32.69 6.04
C LYS A 278 -11.53 31.66 6.09
N PHE A 279 -12.42 31.79 7.07
CA PHE A 279 -13.55 30.87 7.21
C PHE A 279 -14.55 31.00 6.05
N ASP A 280 -14.80 32.22 5.56
CA ASP A 280 -15.75 32.47 4.46
C ASP A 280 -15.33 31.79 3.15
N GLU A 281 -14.02 31.71 2.91
CA GLU A 281 -13.47 31.02 1.74
C GLU A 281 -13.68 29.51 1.84
N LEU A 282 -13.49 28.92 3.02
CA LEU A 282 -13.83 27.52 3.26
C LEU A 282 -15.32 27.26 3.03
N LYS A 283 -16.19 28.13 3.55
CA LYS A 283 -17.64 28.03 3.36
C LYS A 283 -18.01 28.07 1.88
N LEU A 284 -17.45 29.03 1.14
CA LEU A 284 -17.63 29.12 -0.31
C LEU A 284 -17.24 27.81 -1.00
N TRP A 285 -16.13 27.17 -0.60
CA TRP A 285 -15.72 25.91 -1.22
C TRP A 285 -16.71 24.77 -0.99
N PHE A 286 -17.31 24.67 0.20
CA PHE A 286 -18.37 23.69 0.47
C PHE A 286 -19.60 23.90 -0.41
N ASP A 287 -19.90 25.15 -0.78
CA ASP A 287 -21.03 25.50 -1.65
C ASP A 287 -20.71 25.33 -3.15
N THR A 288 -19.43 25.44 -3.56
CA THR A 288 -19.04 25.48 -4.98
C THR A 288 -18.38 24.21 -5.52
N PHE A 289 -17.68 23.43 -4.69
CA PHE A 289 -16.89 22.28 -5.15
C PHE A 289 -17.53 20.95 -4.74
N ASP A 290 -17.56 20.02 -5.70
CA ASP A 290 -17.97 18.64 -5.43
C ASP A 290 -17.02 17.95 -4.44
N LYS A 291 -17.56 17.17 -3.51
CA LYS A 291 -16.78 16.21 -2.72
C LYS A 291 -16.21 15.12 -3.66
N SER A 292 -15.00 14.67 -3.38
CA SER A 292 -14.38 13.58 -4.13
C SER A 292 -15.11 12.27 -3.91
N ALA A 293 -15.57 11.63 -4.98
CA ALA A 293 -16.14 10.28 -4.94
C ALA A 293 -15.11 9.20 -5.30
N TYR A 294 -14.02 9.60 -5.96
CA TYR A 294 -12.95 8.73 -6.40
C TYR A 294 -11.59 9.29 -5.97
N ILE A 295 -10.60 8.42 -5.90
CA ILE A 295 -9.18 8.77 -5.79
C ILE A 295 -8.48 8.28 -7.03
N ASN A 296 -7.84 9.20 -7.74
CA ASN A 296 -7.00 8.87 -8.88
C ASN A 296 -5.56 8.64 -8.41
N LEU A 297 -4.94 7.55 -8.87
CA LEU A 297 -3.61 7.11 -8.49
C LEU A 297 -2.72 6.98 -9.74
N HIS A 298 -1.52 7.56 -9.64
CA HIS A 298 -0.49 7.52 -10.68
C HIS A 298 0.66 6.68 -10.18
N MET A 299 1.00 5.62 -10.90
CA MET A 299 2.10 4.72 -10.56
C MET A 299 3.17 4.75 -11.66
N ILE A 300 4.40 4.45 -11.27
CA ILE A 300 5.55 4.23 -12.16
C ILE A 300 6.14 2.86 -11.83
N GLN A 301 6.42 2.07 -12.87
CA GLN A 301 7.06 0.78 -12.77
C GLN A 301 8.30 0.77 -13.66
N SER A 302 9.47 0.45 -13.10
CA SER A 302 10.65 0.19 -13.92
C SER A 302 10.43 -1.05 -14.78
N VAL A 303 10.94 -1.03 -16.03
CA VAL A 303 10.88 -2.21 -16.90
C VAL A 303 11.79 -3.34 -16.42
N ALA A 304 12.77 -3.03 -15.56
CA ALA A 304 13.65 -4.03 -14.98
C ALA A 304 12.85 -5.03 -14.12
N PRO A 305 13.17 -6.33 -14.21
CA PRO A 305 12.47 -7.37 -13.45
C PRO A 305 12.63 -7.14 -11.94
N SER A 306 11.64 -7.58 -11.16
CA SER A 306 11.64 -7.54 -9.68
C SER A 306 11.66 -6.15 -9.04
N SER A 307 11.53 -5.08 -9.81
CA SER A 307 11.40 -3.71 -9.28
C SER A 307 10.04 -3.51 -8.60
N SER A 308 10.03 -2.83 -7.45
CA SER A 308 8.78 -2.46 -6.78
C SER A 308 8.14 -1.25 -7.44
N PRO A 309 6.81 -1.15 -7.52
CA PRO A 309 6.15 0.02 -8.11
C PRO A 309 6.33 1.27 -7.24
N PHE A 310 6.47 2.42 -7.88
CA PHE A 310 6.61 3.73 -7.27
C PHE A 310 5.32 4.54 -7.40
N ILE A 311 4.81 5.07 -6.29
CA ILE A 311 3.63 5.94 -6.31
C ILE A 311 4.08 7.34 -6.77
N LEU A 312 3.60 7.83 -7.91
CA LEU A 312 3.99 9.14 -8.43
C LEU A 312 3.16 10.27 -7.81
N SER A 313 1.84 10.09 -7.78
CA SER A 313 0.88 11.09 -7.28
C SER A 313 -0.46 10.44 -6.98
N THR A 314 -1.24 11.06 -6.10
CA THR A 314 -2.62 10.68 -5.79
C THR A 314 -3.46 11.91 -5.48
N TYR A 315 -4.73 11.91 -5.87
CA TYR A 315 -5.63 13.03 -5.60
C TYR A 315 -7.11 12.65 -5.73
N GLY A 316 -7.98 13.43 -5.07
CA GLY A 316 -9.41 13.27 -5.12
C GLY A 316 -10.03 13.70 -6.47
N SER A 317 -11.02 12.97 -6.95
CA SER A 317 -11.65 13.19 -8.25
C SER A 317 -13.17 12.96 -8.19
N ASN A 318 -13.90 13.69 -9.03
CA ASN A 318 -15.32 13.45 -9.35
C ASN A 318 -15.51 12.68 -10.67
N ASN A 319 -14.43 12.12 -11.23
CA ASN A 319 -14.43 11.36 -12.47
C ASN A 319 -14.88 12.16 -13.71
N LYS A 320 -14.89 13.50 -13.69
CA LYS A 320 -15.31 14.35 -14.83
C LYS A 320 -14.18 14.72 -15.81
N ALA A 321 -12.97 14.20 -15.62
CA ALA A 321 -11.83 14.50 -16.51
C ALA A 321 -12.07 13.99 -17.94
N THR A 322 -11.73 14.81 -18.94
CA THR A 322 -11.89 14.44 -20.36
C THR A 322 -10.71 13.64 -20.89
N ALA A 323 -10.86 12.98 -22.04
CA ALA A 323 -9.74 12.32 -22.74
C ALA A 323 -8.59 13.30 -23.06
N THR A 324 -8.91 14.57 -23.34
CA THR A 324 -7.92 15.63 -23.57
C THR A 324 -7.15 15.97 -22.30
N ASP A 325 -7.83 16.01 -21.14
CA ASP A 325 -7.19 16.24 -19.84
C ASP A 325 -6.22 15.11 -19.51
N VAL A 326 -6.66 13.86 -19.69
CA VAL A 326 -5.81 12.65 -19.54
C VAL A 326 -4.56 12.78 -20.41
N LEU A 327 -4.72 13.08 -21.70
CA LEU A 327 -3.60 13.19 -22.64
C LEU A 327 -2.60 14.30 -22.24
N LYS A 328 -3.10 15.48 -21.88
CA LYS A 328 -2.26 16.60 -21.42
C LYS A 328 -1.49 16.23 -20.16
N ARG A 329 -2.13 15.52 -19.22
CA ARG A 329 -1.51 15.01 -17.99
C ARG A 329 -0.40 13.99 -18.30
N TRP A 330 -0.65 13.00 -19.16
CA TRP A 330 0.36 12.02 -19.56
C TRP A 330 1.58 12.65 -20.23
N LEU A 331 1.36 13.64 -21.10
CA LEU A 331 2.46 14.37 -21.75
C LEU A 331 3.25 15.21 -20.74
N TYR A 332 2.58 15.81 -19.76
CA TYR A 332 3.27 16.50 -18.67
C TYR A 332 4.13 15.55 -17.84
N ILE A 333 3.57 14.41 -17.40
CA ILE A 333 4.32 13.36 -16.67
C ILE A 333 5.54 12.91 -17.49
N TYR A 334 5.34 12.61 -18.77
CA TYR A 334 6.41 12.24 -19.69
C TYR A 334 7.54 13.29 -19.73
N ASN A 335 7.19 14.56 -19.96
CA ASN A 335 8.18 15.65 -20.05
C ASN A 335 8.93 15.86 -18.73
N GLN A 336 8.23 15.82 -17.59
CA GLN A 336 8.85 15.99 -16.28
C GLN A 336 9.80 14.83 -15.94
N CYS A 337 9.42 13.58 -16.23
CA CYS A 337 10.31 12.44 -16.09
C CYS A 337 11.54 12.55 -17.00
N LEU A 338 11.35 13.01 -18.25
CA LEU A 338 12.44 13.17 -19.21
C LEU A 338 13.45 14.22 -18.73
N CYS A 339 13.00 15.32 -18.13
CA CYS A 339 13.87 16.31 -17.48
C CYS A 339 14.73 15.71 -16.34
N GLN A 340 14.29 14.61 -15.73
CA GLN A 340 15.06 13.87 -14.71
C GLN A 340 15.98 12.79 -15.32
N GLY A 341 16.04 12.68 -16.65
CA GLY A 341 16.82 11.64 -17.35
C GLY A 341 16.12 10.28 -17.42
N VAL A 342 14.82 10.23 -17.17
CA VAL A 342 14.02 8.99 -17.14
C VAL A 342 13.03 8.97 -18.31
N ARG A 343 13.08 7.93 -19.13
CA ARG A 343 12.18 7.76 -20.27
C ARG A 343 10.94 6.95 -19.88
N VAL A 344 9.78 7.61 -19.86
CA VAL A 344 8.49 6.92 -19.85
C VAL A 344 8.26 6.33 -21.25
N ILE A 345 8.13 5.01 -21.33
CA ILE A 345 7.85 4.29 -22.59
C ILE A 345 6.38 4.44 -22.96
N GLY A 346 5.50 4.39 -21.96
CA GLY A 346 4.07 4.35 -22.17
C GLY A 346 3.24 4.40 -20.90
N PHE A 347 1.92 4.38 -21.10
CA PHE A 347 0.92 4.39 -20.05
C PHE A 347 -0.03 3.18 -20.15
N SER A 348 -0.44 2.66 -19.01
CA SER A 348 -1.53 1.69 -18.89
C SER A 348 -2.68 2.23 -18.06
N SER A 349 -3.88 1.79 -18.39
CA SER A 349 -5.09 2.13 -17.66
C SER A 349 -6.14 1.04 -17.86
N ASP A 350 -7.26 1.19 -17.16
CA ASP A 350 -8.42 0.33 -17.32
C ASP A 350 -9.12 0.57 -18.68
N CYS A 351 -10.08 -0.29 -18.98
CA CYS A 351 -10.84 -0.25 -20.23
C CYS A 351 -11.96 0.79 -20.23
N ASP A 352 -11.81 1.91 -19.52
CA ASP A 352 -12.71 3.07 -19.56
C ASP A 352 -12.55 3.82 -20.89
N ALA A 353 -13.68 4.28 -21.44
CA ALA A 353 -13.75 4.91 -22.74
C ALA A 353 -12.88 6.18 -22.85
N ARG A 354 -12.71 6.95 -21.76
CA ARG A 354 -11.95 8.20 -21.73
C ARG A 354 -10.46 7.94 -21.90
N TYR A 355 -9.91 6.96 -21.17
CA TYR A 355 -8.51 6.55 -21.31
C TYR A 355 -8.28 5.94 -22.69
N LEU A 356 -9.18 5.06 -23.15
CA LEU A 356 -9.09 4.47 -24.49
C LEU A 356 -9.06 5.53 -25.59
N ARG A 357 -9.92 6.54 -25.50
CA ARG A 357 -9.94 7.69 -26.43
C ARG A 357 -8.64 8.48 -26.38
N ALA A 358 -8.10 8.76 -25.20
CA ALA A 358 -6.81 9.43 -25.04
C ALA A 358 -5.66 8.65 -25.68
N MET A 359 -5.62 7.32 -25.50
CA MET A 359 -4.63 6.42 -26.12
C MET A 359 -4.72 6.47 -27.66
N ARG A 360 -5.94 6.38 -28.22
CA ARG A 360 -6.17 6.47 -29.67
C ARG A 360 -5.72 7.81 -30.24
N LEU A 361 -6.04 8.91 -29.56
CA LEU A 361 -5.61 10.26 -29.96
C LEU A 361 -4.09 10.41 -29.96
N CYS A 362 -3.42 9.87 -28.95
CA CYS A 362 -1.96 9.96 -28.83
C CYS A 362 -1.22 9.14 -29.90
N THR A 363 -1.69 7.92 -30.17
CA THR A 363 -1.06 6.98 -31.11
C THR A 363 -1.47 7.20 -32.56
N ARG A 364 -2.42 8.10 -32.79
CA ARG A 364 -3.13 8.27 -34.07
C ARG A 364 -3.81 6.98 -34.53
N PHE A 365 -4.20 6.14 -33.58
CA PHE A 365 -4.88 4.88 -33.86
C PHE A 365 -6.35 5.17 -34.18
N PHE A 366 -6.59 5.53 -35.45
CA PHE A 366 -7.90 5.90 -35.98
C PHE A 366 -8.57 7.04 -35.20
N ALA A 367 -7.79 8.00 -34.73
CA ALA A 367 -8.23 9.23 -34.11
C ALA A 367 -7.14 10.30 -34.30
N GLN A 368 -7.51 11.58 -34.40
CA GLN A 368 -6.54 12.66 -34.55
C GLN A 368 -6.96 13.88 -33.73
N LEU A 369 -5.97 14.55 -33.13
CA LEU A 369 -6.14 15.84 -32.49
C LEU A 369 -5.38 16.89 -33.32
N PRO A 370 -6.06 17.69 -34.17
CA PRO A 370 -5.41 18.58 -35.14
C PRO A 370 -4.42 19.57 -34.51
N ASN A 371 -4.74 20.03 -33.29
CA ASN A 371 -4.01 21.10 -32.59
C ASN A 371 -2.83 20.60 -31.75
N LEU A 372 -2.57 19.29 -31.69
CA LEU A 372 -1.46 18.71 -30.93
C LEU A 372 -0.53 17.93 -31.84
N ASN A 373 0.56 18.57 -32.27
CA ASN A 373 1.52 17.93 -33.17
C ASN A 373 2.53 17.05 -32.41
N LEU A 374 2.08 15.87 -32.01
CA LEU A 374 2.91 14.87 -31.31
C LEU A 374 4.06 14.30 -32.18
N VAL A 375 4.02 14.50 -33.50
CA VAL A 375 5.01 13.93 -34.44
C VAL A 375 6.31 14.73 -34.49
N LYS A 376 6.30 16.03 -34.15
CA LYS A 376 7.48 16.90 -34.25
C LYS A 376 8.41 16.86 -33.02
N GLN A 377 8.14 16.03 -32.02
CA GLN A 377 9.02 15.93 -30.86
C GLN A 377 10.31 15.17 -31.18
N LYS A 378 11.46 15.68 -30.70
CA LYS A 378 12.79 15.14 -31.00
C LYS A 378 13.00 13.72 -30.48
N ASP A 379 12.30 13.35 -29.41
CA ASP A 379 12.50 12.08 -28.69
C ASP A 379 11.48 11.01 -29.11
N ASN A 380 10.90 11.12 -30.31
CA ASN A 380 9.97 10.13 -30.82
C ASN A 380 10.67 8.82 -31.16
N PHE A 381 10.03 7.70 -30.82
CA PHE A 381 10.39 6.41 -31.36
C PHE A 381 10.10 6.42 -32.86
N HIS A 382 11.08 5.99 -33.64
CA HIS A 382 10.96 5.89 -35.09
C HIS A 382 11.19 4.45 -35.53
N LEU A 383 10.20 3.85 -36.17
CA LEU A 383 10.28 2.53 -36.79
C LEU A 383 9.85 2.65 -38.25
N GLN A 384 10.62 2.03 -39.13
CA GLN A 384 10.19 1.79 -40.50
C GLN A 384 9.33 0.52 -40.48
N ILE A 385 8.01 0.71 -40.56
CA ILE A 385 7.07 -0.40 -40.67
C ILE A 385 7.07 -0.85 -42.13
N PRO A 386 7.28 -2.16 -42.42
CA PRO A 386 7.21 -2.66 -43.78
C PRO A 386 5.87 -2.34 -44.44
N GLU A 387 5.89 -1.78 -45.66
CA GLU A 387 4.66 -1.41 -46.38
C GLU A 387 3.73 -2.62 -46.63
N ARG A 388 4.32 -3.81 -46.74
CA ARG A 388 3.59 -5.08 -46.89
C ARG A 388 2.79 -5.48 -45.65
N TRP A 389 3.02 -4.88 -44.48
CA TRP A 389 2.26 -5.14 -43.25
C TRP A 389 0.94 -4.37 -43.24
N SER A 390 0.08 -4.68 -44.21
CA SER A 390 -1.24 -4.07 -44.32
C SER A 390 -2.14 -4.31 -43.09
N TRP A 391 -1.80 -5.32 -42.28
CA TRP A 391 -2.47 -5.71 -41.05
C TRP A 391 -2.07 -4.87 -39.82
N PHE A 392 -0.98 -4.11 -39.91
CA PHE A 392 -0.48 -3.24 -38.83
C PHE A 392 -0.92 -1.79 -39.02
N PHE A 393 -1.61 -1.22 -38.03
CA PHE A 393 -2.31 0.06 -38.14
C PHE A 393 -1.68 1.22 -37.38
N MET A 394 -0.73 0.98 -36.48
CA MET A 394 -0.09 2.03 -35.70
C MET A 394 0.98 2.77 -36.53
N SER A 395 1.10 4.09 -36.38
CA SER A 395 2.13 4.84 -37.13
C SER A 395 3.54 4.48 -36.69
N GLY A 396 4.49 4.51 -37.63
CA GLY A 396 5.92 4.28 -37.36
C GLY A 396 6.60 5.35 -36.50
N GLN A 397 5.88 6.39 -36.09
CA GLN A 397 6.37 7.42 -35.17
C GLN A 397 5.48 7.46 -33.94
N GLN A 398 6.06 7.23 -32.77
CA GLN A 398 5.33 7.20 -31.49
C GLN A 398 6.14 7.90 -30.40
N ILE A 399 5.50 8.79 -29.66
CA ILE A 399 6.09 9.40 -28.45
C ILE A 399 5.97 8.46 -27.25
N LEU A 400 4.76 7.92 -27.08
CA LEU A 400 4.32 7.07 -25.98
C LEU A 400 3.59 5.86 -26.56
N LEU A 401 3.71 4.74 -25.89
CA LEU A 401 2.99 3.51 -26.18
C LEU A 401 1.90 3.28 -25.13
N PHE A 402 0.89 2.45 -25.44
CA PHE A 402 -0.23 2.25 -24.53
C PHE A 402 -0.67 0.80 -24.44
N MET A 403 -0.94 0.36 -23.22
CA MET A 403 -1.44 -0.97 -22.93
C MET A 403 -2.69 -0.86 -22.05
N GLN A 404 -3.79 -1.42 -22.54
CA GLN A 404 -5.02 -1.60 -21.80
C GLN A 404 -4.89 -2.79 -20.84
N ASP A 405 -5.48 -2.69 -19.64
CA ASP A 405 -5.35 -3.76 -18.64
C ASP A 405 -5.93 -5.10 -19.16
N PRO A 406 -5.10 -6.13 -19.32
CA PRO A 406 -5.53 -7.40 -19.89
C PRO A 406 -6.47 -8.20 -18.96
N ILE A 407 -6.42 -7.99 -17.65
CA ILE A 407 -7.37 -8.58 -16.71
C ILE A 407 -8.77 -8.01 -16.96
N HIS A 408 -8.88 -6.70 -17.18
CA HIS A 408 -10.16 -6.07 -17.52
C HIS A 408 -10.67 -6.49 -18.90
N ILE A 409 -9.80 -6.67 -19.90
CA ILE A 409 -10.19 -7.24 -21.19
C ILE A 409 -10.80 -8.64 -20.99
N ALA A 410 -10.15 -9.50 -20.20
CA ALA A 410 -10.63 -10.85 -19.92
C ALA A 410 -11.98 -10.86 -19.17
N THR A 411 -12.15 -10.00 -18.16
CA THR A 411 -13.43 -9.91 -17.44
C THR A 411 -14.54 -9.31 -18.30
N LYS A 412 -14.25 -8.36 -19.20
CA LYS A 412 -15.24 -7.86 -20.18
C LYS A 412 -15.71 -8.96 -21.13
N PHE A 413 -14.81 -9.85 -21.60
CA PHE A 413 -15.20 -11.05 -22.36
C PHE A 413 -16.15 -11.94 -21.54
N ARG A 414 -15.76 -12.29 -20.31
CA ARG A 414 -16.63 -13.10 -19.44
C ARG A 414 -17.99 -12.44 -19.23
N ASN A 415 -18.02 -11.17 -18.83
CA ASN A 415 -19.26 -10.46 -18.51
C ASN A 415 -20.16 -10.33 -19.74
N ARG A 416 -19.57 -10.22 -20.93
CA ARG A 416 -20.33 -10.22 -22.18
C ARG A 416 -21.01 -11.55 -22.46
N LEU A 417 -20.36 -12.68 -22.15
CA LEU A 417 -20.97 -14.01 -22.21
C LEU A 417 -22.12 -14.18 -21.19
N LEU A 418 -22.01 -13.53 -20.02
CA LEU A 418 -23.01 -13.59 -18.94
C LEU A 418 -24.16 -12.58 -19.10
N SER A 419 -24.09 -11.70 -20.09
CA SER A 419 -25.06 -10.62 -20.29
C SER A 419 -26.36 -11.15 -20.89
N GLU A 420 -27.48 -10.88 -20.23
CA GLU A 420 -28.82 -11.25 -20.72
C GLU A 420 -29.22 -10.52 -22.01
N ILE A 421 -28.67 -9.32 -22.22
CA ILE A 421 -28.94 -8.48 -23.40
C ILE A 421 -28.13 -8.97 -24.63
N ALA A 422 -27.01 -9.67 -24.41
CA ALA A 422 -26.10 -10.04 -25.50
C ALA A 422 -26.60 -11.29 -26.21
N SER A 423 -26.79 -11.21 -27.53
CA SER A 423 -27.14 -12.36 -28.38
C SER A 423 -26.04 -12.57 -29.42
N MET A 424 -24.91 -13.06 -28.93
CA MET A 424 -23.69 -13.23 -29.73
C MET A 424 -23.81 -14.42 -30.69
N LYS A 425 -23.47 -14.18 -31.95
CA LYS A 425 -23.54 -15.19 -33.02
C LYS A 425 -22.24 -15.23 -33.82
N MET A 426 -21.72 -16.43 -34.01
CA MET A 426 -20.56 -16.71 -34.84
C MET A 426 -20.97 -17.68 -35.95
N GLY A 427 -21.15 -17.17 -37.18
CA GLY A 427 -21.52 -18.00 -38.30
C GLY A 427 -22.87 -18.67 -38.07
N ASP A 428 -22.91 -20.00 -38.14
CA ASP A 428 -24.15 -20.76 -37.89
C ASP A 428 -24.43 -21.00 -36.40
N TYR A 429 -23.48 -20.67 -35.51
CA TYR A 429 -23.52 -21.05 -34.11
C TYR A 429 -23.76 -19.85 -33.19
N HIS A 430 -24.43 -20.10 -32.07
CA HIS A 430 -24.61 -19.12 -31.00
C HIS A 430 -23.50 -19.26 -29.96
N VAL A 431 -23.07 -18.12 -29.41
CA VAL A 431 -22.20 -18.06 -28.24
C VAL A 431 -23.12 -17.87 -27.04
N SER A 432 -23.23 -18.91 -26.21
CA SER A 432 -24.17 -18.93 -25.09
C SER A 432 -23.55 -19.47 -23.81
N ILE A 433 -23.95 -18.89 -22.68
CA ILE A 433 -23.65 -19.36 -21.34
C ILE A 433 -24.38 -20.69 -21.01
N GLU A 434 -25.52 -20.94 -21.66
CA GLU A 434 -26.30 -22.17 -21.49
C GLU A 434 -25.49 -23.43 -21.80
N HIS A 435 -24.51 -23.32 -22.71
CA HIS A 435 -23.58 -24.41 -22.98
C HIS A 435 -22.72 -24.78 -21.76
N LEU A 436 -22.32 -23.79 -20.94
CA LEU A 436 -21.59 -24.05 -19.70
C LEU A 436 -22.50 -24.51 -18.57
N ILE A 437 -23.74 -23.99 -18.49
CA ILE A 437 -24.76 -24.46 -17.54
C ILE A 437 -25.05 -25.94 -17.79
N SER A 438 -25.31 -26.31 -19.04
CA SER A 438 -25.54 -27.69 -19.45
C SER A 438 -24.37 -28.60 -19.09
N LEU A 439 -23.11 -28.15 -19.26
CA LEU A 439 -21.94 -28.92 -18.82
C LEU A 439 -21.89 -29.13 -17.30
N ILE A 440 -22.22 -28.10 -16.52
CA ILE A 440 -22.25 -28.17 -15.04
C ILE A 440 -23.37 -29.11 -14.55
N GLU A 441 -24.50 -29.16 -15.25
CA GLU A 441 -25.65 -29.97 -14.87
C GLU A 441 -25.55 -31.42 -15.36
N SER A 442 -24.95 -31.64 -16.54
CA SER A 442 -24.91 -32.96 -17.18
C SER A 442 -23.67 -33.80 -16.83
N LYS A 443 -22.57 -33.17 -16.39
CA LYS A 443 -21.30 -33.87 -16.11
C LYS A 443 -20.86 -33.73 -14.66
N ASN A 444 -20.05 -34.68 -14.21
CA ASN A 444 -19.48 -34.62 -12.87
C ASN A 444 -18.48 -33.48 -12.72
N LYS A 445 -18.49 -32.80 -11.56
CA LYS A 445 -17.56 -31.71 -11.23
C LYS A 445 -16.09 -32.04 -11.46
N ILE A 446 -15.69 -33.30 -11.29
CA ILE A 446 -14.30 -33.75 -11.48
C ILE A 446 -13.87 -33.59 -12.95
N GLU A 447 -14.79 -33.72 -13.91
CA GLU A 447 -14.50 -33.67 -15.34
C GLU A 447 -14.30 -32.24 -15.86
N HIS A 448 -14.99 -31.26 -15.26
CA HIS A 448 -15.04 -29.89 -15.76
C HIS A 448 -14.46 -28.85 -14.77
N ASN A 449 -14.42 -29.16 -13.48
CA ASN A 449 -13.90 -28.33 -12.38
C ASN A 449 -14.53 -26.92 -12.24
N LEU A 450 -15.71 -26.71 -12.83
CA LEU A 450 -16.50 -25.48 -12.69
C LEU A 450 -17.40 -25.55 -11.46
N ILE A 451 -17.70 -24.38 -10.90
CA ILE A 451 -18.70 -24.20 -9.85
C ILE A 451 -19.73 -23.15 -10.29
N LYS A 452 -20.93 -23.18 -9.71
CA LYS A 452 -22.02 -22.25 -10.08
C LYS A 452 -21.63 -20.77 -9.96
N SER A 453 -20.74 -20.43 -9.02
CA SER A 453 -20.26 -19.04 -8.89
C SER A 453 -19.36 -18.58 -10.04
N ASP A 454 -18.80 -19.49 -10.85
CA ASP A 454 -18.00 -19.12 -12.01
C ASP A 454 -18.83 -18.44 -13.09
N ILE A 455 -20.07 -18.88 -13.24
CA ILE A 455 -21.04 -18.36 -14.21
C ILE A 455 -22.01 -17.36 -13.58
N CYS A 456 -21.73 -16.88 -12.36
CA CYS A 456 -22.57 -15.91 -11.67
C CYS A 456 -22.30 -14.48 -12.20
N PRO A 457 -23.31 -13.74 -12.67
CA PRO A 457 -23.15 -12.39 -13.20
C PRO A 457 -22.89 -11.32 -12.11
N LYS A 458 -23.21 -11.61 -10.83
CA LYS A 458 -23.09 -10.63 -9.73
C LYS A 458 -21.66 -10.15 -9.49
N ASP A 459 -20.68 -11.07 -9.60
CA ASP A 459 -19.27 -10.73 -9.45
C ASP A 459 -18.65 -10.46 -10.82
N ARG A 460 -18.77 -9.22 -11.29
CA ARG A 460 -18.26 -8.75 -12.59
C ARG A 460 -16.73 -8.66 -12.64
N GLN A 461 -16.03 -8.71 -11.49
CA GLN A 461 -14.58 -8.59 -11.39
C GLN A 461 -13.87 -9.94 -11.18
N ASN A 462 -14.60 -11.06 -11.26
CA ASN A 462 -14.06 -12.40 -11.03
C ASN A 462 -13.12 -12.90 -12.14
N TYR A 463 -11.86 -12.47 -12.11
CA TYR A 463 -10.83 -12.95 -13.02
C TYR A 463 -10.55 -14.46 -12.86
N ALA A 464 -10.69 -15.01 -11.64
CA ALA A 464 -10.44 -16.43 -11.41
C ALA A 464 -11.42 -17.32 -12.21
N SER A 465 -12.67 -16.88 -12.36
CA SER A 465 -13.65 -17.53 -13.23
C SER A 465 -13.20 -17.53 -14.69
N CYS A 466 -12.67 -16.42 -15.21
CA CYS A 466 -12.19 -16.33 -16.60
C CYS A 466 -11.21 -17.47 -16.92
N ARG A 467 -10.25 -17.75 -16.04
CA ARG A 467 -9.30 -18.86 -16.19
C ARG A 467 -9.95 -20.24 -16.15
N ARG A 468 -10.98 -20.43 -15.32
CA ARG A 468 -11.67 -21.71 -15.17
C ARG A 468 -12.54 -22.04 -16.37
N ILE A 469 -13.36 -21.08 -16.81
CA ILE A 469 -14.27 -21.27 -17.95
C ILE A 469 -13.52 -21.43 -19.28
N SER A 470 -12.33 -20.83 -19.41
CA SER A 470 -11.49 -20.97 -20.61
C SER A 470 -10.38 -22.02 -20.44
N SER A 471 -10.50 -22.93 -19.48
CA SER A 471 -9.48 -23.95 -19.25
C SER A 471 -9.48 -25.00 -20.36
N GLU A 472 -8.33 -25.62 -20.59
CA GLU A 472 -8.15 -26.63 -21.65
C GLU A 472 -9.16 -27.79 -21.54
N LEU A 473 -9.45 -28.24 -20.32
CA LEU A 473 -10.48 -29.25 -20.05
C LEU A 473 -11.86 -28.83 -20.57
N ILE A 474 -12.28 -27.58 -20.29
CA ILE A 474 -13.56 -27.06 -20.77
C ILE A 474 -13.58 -26.92 -22.28
N LEU A 475 -12.52 -26.41 -22.88
CA LEU A 475 -12.41 -26.26 -24.32
C LEU A 475 -12.53 -27.62 -25.04
N GLN A 476 -11.88 -28.66 -24.51
CA GLN A 476 -11.99 -30.02 -25.03
C GLN A 476 -13.40 -30.61 -24.91
N LEU A 477 -14.10 -30.33 -23.81
CA LEU A 477 -15.48 -30.78 -23.62
C LEU A 477 -16.44 -30.08 -24.59
N LEU A 478 -16.31 -28.76 -24.77
CA LEU A 478 -17.12 -27.98 -25.71
C LEU A 478 -16.85 -28.38 -27.15
N ASN A 479 -15.60 -28.62 -27.53
CA ASN A 479 -15.26 -29.01 -28.90
C ASN A 479 -15.86 -30.37 -29.30
N LYS A 480 -16.13 -31.27 -28.34
CA LYS A 480 -16.81 -32.55 -28.59
C LYS A 480 -18.32 -32.40 -28.86
N MET A 481 -18.91 -31.24 -28.53
CA MET A 481 -20.35 -30.99 -28.68
C MET A 481 -20.59 -30.08 -29.88
N GLU A 482 -21.32 -30.59 -30.89
CA GLU A 482 -21.51 -29.86 -32.15
C GLU A 482 -22.24 -28.53 -31.96
N ALA A 483 -23.27 -28.47 -31.11
CA ALA A 483 -23.99 -27.22 -30.83
C ALA A 483 -23.11 -26.13 -30.17
N CYS A 484 -21.96 -26.50 -29.60
CA CYS A 484 -21.13 -25.61 -28.77
C CYS A 484 -19.96 -24.95 -29.50
N LYS A 485 -19.80 -25.15 -30.83
CA LYS A 485 -18.64 -24.64 -31.59
C LYS A 485 -18.45 -23.12 -31.45
N GLY A 486 -19.54 -22.34 -31.47
CA GLY A 486 -19.48 -20.89 -31.24
C GLY A 486 -18.88 -20.53 -29.87
N THR A 487 -19.40 -21.12 -28.79
CA THR A 487 -18.87 -20.90 -27.43
C THR A 487 -17.43 -21.42 -27.28
N TYR A 488 -17.08 -22.54 -27.93
CA TYR A 488 -15.71 -23.05 -27.96
C TYR A 488 -14.72 -22.04 -28.53
N ILE A 489 -15.02 -21.46 -29.72
CA ILE A 489 -14.16 -20.44 -30.32
C ILE A 489 -14.07 -19.21 -29.42
N TYR A 490 -15.21 -18.72 -28.91
CA TYR A 490 -15.25 -17.56 -28.01
C TYR A 490 -14.35 -17.73 -26.78
N LEU A 491 -14.44 -18.88 -26.10
CA LEU A 491 -13.63 -19.16 -24.92
C LEU A 491 -12.16 -19.46 -25.27
N SER A 492 -11.88 -19.97 -26.48
CA SER A 492 -10.51 -20.12 -26.99
C SER A 492 -9.84 -18.76 -27.23
N LEU A 493 -10.61 -17.75 -27.66
CA LEU A 493 -10.14 -16.37 -27.74
C LEU A 493 -9.80 -15.82 -26.34
N LEU A 494 -10.69 -16.03 -25.36
CA LEU A 494 -10.43 -15.65 -23.96
C LEU A 494 -9.16 -16.33 -23.41
N ARG A 495 -8.97 -17.62 -23.68
CA ARG A 495 -7.75 -18.35 -23.31
C ARG A 495 -6.51 -17.74 -23.96
N SER A 496 -6.57 -17.41 -25.24
CA SER A 496 -5.47 -16.78 -25.97
C SER A 496 -5.13 -15.38 -25.44
N ILE A 497 -6.12 -14.59 -25.02
CA ILE A 497 -5.90 -13.30 -24.34
C ILE A 497 -5.10 -13.52 -23.04
N ILE A 498 -5.52 -14.48 -22.21
CA ILE A 498 -4.86 -14.80 -20.94
C ILE A 498 -3.42 -15.27 -21.18
N THR A 499 -3.20 -16.20 -22.10
CA THR A 499 -1.87 -16.73 -22.41
C THR A 499 -0.96 -15.67 -23.03
N GLY A 500 -1.48 -14.85 -23.95
CA GLY A 500 -0.69 -13.84 -24.65
C GLY A 500 -0.35 -12.60 -23.81
N LEU A 501 -1.27 -12.13 -22.96
CA LEU A 501 -1.10 -10.84 -22.27
C LEU A 501 -0.87 -10.97 -20.76
N ILE A 502 -1.25 -12.07 -20.11
CA ILE A 502 -1.26 -12.18 -18.64
C ILE A 502 -0.27 -13.23 -18.11
N GLU A 503 -0.23 -14.42 -18.70
CA GLU A 503 0.64 -15.51 -18.24
C GLU A 503 2.12 -15.10 -18.35
N LYS A 504 2.90 -15.24 -17.26
CA LYS A 504 4.29 -14.78 -17.19
C LYS A 504 5.27 -15.70 -17.94
N SER A 505 4.96 -16.98 -17.99
CA SER A 505 5.81 -18.02 -18.60
C SER A 505 5.78 -18.02 -20.13
N THR A 506 4.82 -17.34 -20.76
CA THR A 506 4.65 -17.33 -22.22
C THR A 506 5.80 -16.60 -22.90
N THR A 507 6.39 -17.25 -23.91
CA THR A 507 7.48 -16.67 -24.72
C THR A 507 6.96 -15.54 -25.61
N ILE A 508 7.82 -14.61 -26.03
CA ILE A 508 7.41 -13.46 -26.85
C ILE A 508 6.78 -13.89 -28.19
N GLN A 509 7.28 -14.97 -28.79
CA GLN A 509 6.75 -15.55 -30.02
C GLN A 509 5.31 -16.04 -29.82
N GLU A 510 5.06 -16.81 -28.75
CA GLU A 510 3.73 -17.29 -28.39
C GLU A 510 2.79 -16.12 -28.06
N ARG A 511 3.28 -15.08 -27.38
CA ARG A 511 2.47 -13.89 -27.09
C ARG A 511 1.99 -13.21 -28.38
N LEU A 512 2.89 -13.00 -29.34
CA LEU A 512 2.53 -12.43 -30.63
C LEU A 512 1.52 -13.32 -31.36
N TYR A 513 1.78 -14.62 -31.41
CA TYR A 513 0.88 -15.59 -32.03
C TYR A 513 -0.53 -15.53 -31.43
N HIS A 514 -0.67 -15.65 -30.11
CA HIS A 514 -1.97 -15.70 -29.44
C HIS A 514 -2.74 -14.38 -29.58
N VAL A 515 -2.08 -13.25 -29.36
CA VAL A 515 -2.75 -11.95 -29.40
C VAL A 515 -3.20 -11.62 -30.83
N TRP A 516 -2.38 -11.89 -31.84
CA TRP A 516 -2.76 -11.66 -33.24
C TRP A 516 -3.80 -12.66 -33.75
N SER A 517 -3.81 -13.90 -33.25
CA SER A 517 -4.88 -14.86 -33.56
C SER A 517 -6.24 -14.33 -33.11
N VAL A 518 -6.28 -13.68 -31.94
CA VAL A 518 -7.48 -13.02 -31.42
C VAL A 518 -7.88 -11.83 -32.30
N VAL A 519 -6.93 -10.96 -32.64
CA VAL A 519 -7.17 -9.81 -33.53
C VAL A 519 -7.81 -10.27 -34.85
N PHE A 520 -7.20 -11.23 -35.54
CA PHE A 520 -7.71 -11.68 -36.84
C PHE A 520 -9.06 -12.38 -36.73
N THR A 521 -9.27 -13.22 -35.71
CA THR A 521 -10.57 -13.85 -35.50
C THR A 521 -11.66 -12.81 -35.23
N CYS A 522 -11.38 -11.80 -34.41
CA CYS A 522 -12.30 -10.69 -34.17
C CYS A 522 -12.56 -9.85 -35.42
N ARG A 523 -11.54 -9.56 -36.24
CA ARG A 523 -11.70 -8.85 -37.53
C ARG A 523 -12.58 -9.61 -38.50
N PHE A 524 -12.38 -10.93 -38.63
CA PHE A 524 -13.23 -11.77 -39.46
C PHE A 524 -14.66 -11.81 -38.93
N TRP A 525 -14.84 -12.02 -37.62
CA TRP A 525 -16.16 -12.06 -36.99
C TRP A 525 -16.91 -10.75 -37.19
N TRP A 526 -16.26 -9.62 -36.95
CA TRP A 526 -16.83 -8.29 -37.22
C TRP A 526 -17.22 -8.13 -38.70
N THR A 527 -16.31 -8.46 -39.61
CA THR A 527 -16.56 -8.35 -41.06
C THR A 527 -17.71 -9.24 -41.49
N TRP A 528 -17.75 -10.48 -41.01
CA TRP A 528 -18.84 -11.42 -41.30
C TRP A 528 -20.18 -10.87 -40.81
N LEU A 529 -20.25 -10.29 -39.60
CA LEU A 529 -21.47 -9.67 -39.07
C LEU A 529 -21.96 -8.50 -39.95
N GLN A 530 -21.07 -7.74 -40.58
CA GLN A 530 -21.47 -6.68 -41.52
C GLN A 530 -22.19 -7.27 -42.74
N TYR A 531 -21.62 -8.30 -43.36
CA TYR A 531 -22.15 -8.87 -44.60
C TYR A 531 -23.31 -9.85 -44.40
N SER A 532 -23.33 -10.59 -43.29
CA SER A 532 -24.40 -11.54 -43.00
C SER A 532 -25.73 -10.83 -42.75
N LYS A 533 -25.68 -9.58 -42.27
CA LYS A 533 -26.86 -8.75 -41.99
C LYS A 533 -27.33 -7.95 -43.21
N LEU A 534 -26.43 -7.57 -44.13
CA LEU A 534 -26.78 -6.93 -45.41
C LEU A 534 -27.63 -7.84 -46.34
N LYS A 535 -27.61 -9.16 -46.13
CA LYS A 535 -28.45 -10.11 -46.87
C LYS A 535 -29.90 -10.24 -46.39
N LEU A 536 -30.30 -9.58 -45.29
CA LEU A 536 -31.64 -9.68 -44.71
C LEU A 536 -32.66 -8.66 -45.26
N ASN A 537 -32.41 -7.98 -46.39
CA ASN A 537 -33.32 -7.02 -47.00
C ASN A 537 -33.85 -5.95 -46.02
N TYR A 538 -32.96 -5.32 -45.25
CA TYR A 538 -33.32 -4.07 -44.58
C TYR A 538 -33.08 -2.93 -45.55
N ASP A 539 -34.11 -2.12 -45.82
CA ASP A 539 -33.99 -0.90 -46.61
C ASP A 539 -32.91 0.03 -46.00
N ASP A 540 -32.15 0.68 -46.87
CA ASP A 540 -30.97 1.54 -46.59
C ASP A 540 -31.26 2.73 -45.63
N HIS A 541 -32.52 2.90 -45.19
CA HIS A 541 -32.96 3.98 -44.32
C HIS A 541 -32.87 3.69 -42.80
N ASP A 542 -32.43 2.48 -42.38
CA ASP A 542 -32.47 2.04 -40.98
C ASP A 542 -31.07 1.73 -40.38
N HIS A 543 -30.09 2.59 -40.65
CA HIS A 543 -28.71 2.45 -40.12
C HIS A 543 -28.66 2.27 -38.59
N GLU A 544 -29.57 2.91 -37.85
CA GLU A 544 -29.66 2.87 -36.39
C GLU A 544 -30.06 1.48 -35.84
N LYS A 545 -30.87 0.72 -36.59
CA LYS A 545 -31.21 -0.68 -36.23
C LYS A 545 -30.05 -1.63 -36.48
N ILE A 546 -29.28 -1.42 -37.56
CA ILE A 546 -28.13 -2.26 -37.90
C ILE A 546 -27.03 -2.15 -36.83
N ASP A 547 -26.78 -0.94 -36.32
CA ASP A 547 -25.76 -0.72 -35.30
C ASP A 547 -26.19 -1.25 -33.91
N ASN A 548 -27.47 -1.11 -33.53
CA ASN A 548 -28.02 -1.74 -32.32
C ASN A 548 -27.92 -3.27 -32.33
N ILE A 549 -28.17 -3.92 -33.48
CA ILE A 549 -28.04 -5.38 -33.58
C ILE A 549 -26.56 -5.79 -33.57
N LYS A 550 -25.62 -5.01 -34.13
CA LYS A 550 -24.16 -5.30 -33.99
C LYS A 550 -23.70 -5.16 -32.54
N ALA A 551 -24.16 -4.11 -31.86
CA ALA A 551 -23.87 -3.86 -30.47
C ALA A 551 -24.31 -5.03 -29.58
N ASN A 552 -25.29 -5.84 -29.99
CA ASN A 552 -25.77 -7.04 -29.27
C ASN A 552 -25.18 -8.37 -29.76
N SER A 553 -24.63 -8.46 -30.98
CA SER A 553 -24.13 -9.71 -31.57
C SER A 553 -22.61 -9.93 -31.52
N PHE A 554 -21.84 -8.93 -31.07
CA PHE A 554 -20.38 -8.97 -30.98
C PHE A 554 -19.89 -8.74 -29.53
N ILE A 555 -18.57 -8.82 -29.31
CA ILE A 555 -17.95 -8.21 -28.13
C ILE A 555 -18.17 -6.68 -28.16
N THR A 556 -18.08 -6.02 -27.00
CA THR A 556 -18.23 -4.56 -26.99
C THR A 556 -17.12 -3.89 -27.79
N LYS A 557 -17.47 -2.79 -28.47
CA LYS A 557 -16.53 -2.04 -29.32
C LYS A 557 -15.30 -1.55 -28.54
N PRO A 558 -15.41 -1.03 -27.29
CA PRO A 558 -14.23 -0.72 -26.47
C PRO A 558 -13.32 -1.93 -26.26
N THR A 559 -13.87 -3.11 -25.98
CA THR A 559 -13.08 -4.34 -25.77
C THR A 559 -12.32 -4.73 -27.04
N PHE A 560 -12.97 -4.62 -28.20
CA PHE A 560 -12.32 -4.86 -29.50
C PHE A 560 -11.14 -3.90 -29.73
N TRP A 561 -11.30 -2.61 -29.43
CA TRP A 561 -10.22 -1.63 -29.51
C TRP A 561 -9.06 -1.91 -28.55
N CYS A 562 -9.36 -2.34 -27.33
CA CYS A 562 -8.33 -2.69 -26.35
C CYS A 562 -7.45 -3.86 -26.84
N ILE A 563 -8.06 -4.87 -27.47
CA ILE A 563 -7.31 -5.98 -28.08
C ILE A 563 -6.41 -5.47 -29.21
N GLU A 564 -6.96 -4.66 -30.12
CA GLU A 564 -6.22 -4.08 -31.24
C GLU A 564 -5.02 -3.24 -30.75
N ILE A 565 -5.22 -2.32 -29.80
CA ILE A 565 -4.16 -1.49 -29.24
C ILE A 565 -3.08 -2.35 -28.57
N ASN A 566 -3.46 -3.31 -27.73
CA ASN A 566 -2.48 -4.17 -27.05
C ASN A 566 -1.64 -4.99 -28.03
N ALA A 567 -2.27 -5.53 -29.09
CA ALA A 567 -1.56 -6.29 -30.13
C ALA A 567 -0.52 -5.44 -30.86
N HIS A 568 -0.92 -4.23 -31.28
CA HIS A 568 -0.06 -3.31 -32.00
C HIS A 568 1.07 -2.79 -31.12
N THR A 569 0.75 -2.40 -29.87
CA THR A 569 1.75 -1.92 -28.91
C THR A 569 2.75 -3.01 -28.57
N LEU A 570 2.32 -4.24 -28.30
CA LEU A 570 3.21 -5.36 -28.01
C LEU A 570 4.21 -5.58 -29.16
N LEU A 571 3.71 -5.66 -30.40
CA LEU A 571 4.58 -5.83 -31.56
C LEU A 571 5.55 -4.65 -31.73
N TYR A 572 5.09 -3.42 -31.52
CA TYR A 572 5.94 -2.24 -31.62
C TYR A 572 7.07 -2.25 -30.57
N ILE A 573 6.78 -2.67 -29.33
CA ILE A 573 7.80 -2.86 -28.28
C ILE A 573 8.82 -3.91 -28.72
N VAL A 574 8.36 -5.06 -29.25
CA VAL A 574 9.26 -6.11 -29.76
C VAL A 574 10.18 -5.56 -30.84
N LEU A 575 9.66 -4.78 -31.79
CA LEU A 575 10.47 -4.16 -32.84
C LEU A 575 11.47 -3.15 -32.28
N LEU A 576 11.09 -2.33 -31.29
CA LEU A 576 12.02 -1.41 -30.63
C LEU A 576 13.16 -2.16 -29.96
N VAL A 577 12.90 -3.31 -29.34
CA VAL A 577 13.93 -4.14 -28.71
C VAL A 577 14.84 -4.79 -29.76
N ILE A 578 14.28 -5.37 -30.83
CA ILE A 578 15.05 -5.94 -31.95
C ILE A 578 15.97 -4.88 -32.57
N LYS A 579 15.48 -3.66 -32.73
CA LYS A 579 16.24 -2.51 -33.26
C LYS A 579 17.13 -1.83 -32.20
N ARG A 580 17.25 -2.39 -30.99
CA ARG A 580 18.06 -1.88 -29.86
C ARG A 580 17.72 -0.45 -29.43
N LYS A 581 16.48 -0.02 -29.62
CA LYS A 581 15.95 1.27 -29.14
C LYS A 581 15.39 1.20 -27.72
N LEU A 582 15.06 0.01 -27.24
CA LEU A 582 14.68 -0.28 -25.86
C LEU A 582 15.51 -1.44 -25.31
N PRO A 583 15.72 -1.52 -23.99
CA PRO A 583 16.38 -2.66 -23.35
C PRO A 583 15.52 -3.92 -23.47
N ILE A 584 16.15 -5.09 -23.37
CA ILE A 584 15.46 -6.39 -23.45
C ILE A 584 14.41 -6.57 -22.35
N ASP A 585 14.62 -5.93 -21.20
CA ASP A 585 13.67 -5.90 -20.08
C ASP A 585 12.33 -5.25 -20.44
N ALA A 586 12.27 -4.43 -21.50
CA ALA A 586 11.00 -3.89 -22.00
C ALA A 586 10.05 -4.97 -22.55
N LEU A 587 10.55 -6.19 -22.80
CA LEU A 587 9.73 -7.34 -23.19
C LEU A 587 8.94 -7.95 -22.03
N ASN A 588 9.15 -7.49 -20.79
CA ASN A 588 8.32 -7.84 -19.63
C ASN A 588 6.95 -7.16 -19.70
N SER A 589 6.24 -7.29 -20.83
CA SER A 589 5.00 -6.58 -21.15
C SER A 589 3.85 -6.92 -20.20
N TYR A 590 3.94 -8.03 -19.46
CA TYR A 590 3.00 -8.36 -18.39
C TYR A 590 3.05 -7.35 -17.22
N LEU A 591 4.11 -6.53 -17.12
CA LEU A 591 4.20 -5.40 -16.19
C LEU A 591 3.43 -4.17 -16.69
N PHE A 592 3.06 -4.11 -17.97
CA PHE A 592 2.39 -2.96 -18.60
C PHE A 592 0.87 -3.08 -18.47
N SER A 593 0.37 -2.96 -17.24
CA SER A 593 -1.06 -2.99 -16.90
C SER A 593 -1.37 -2.02 -15.75
N SER A 594 -2.64 -1.78 -15.42
CA SER A 594 -3.02 -0.96 -14.25
C SER A 594 -3.06 -1.78 -12.95
N GLN A 595 -2.68 -3.07 -12.99
CA GLN A 595 -2.63 -3.95 -11.81
C GLN A 595 -1.76 -3.44 -10.65
N THR A 596 -0.77 -2.59 -10.92
CA THR A 596 0.01 -1.93 -9.85
C THR A 596 -0.86 -0.96 -9.05
N CYS A 597 -1.78 -0.24 -9.69
CA CYS A 597 -2.78 0.60 -9.03
C CYS A 597 -3.75 -0.26 -8.20
N GLU A 598 -4.37 -1.28 -8.81
CA GLU A 598 -5.32 -2.16 -8.12
C GLU A 598 -4.68 -2.87 -6.91
N ASN A 599 -3.43 -3.34 -7.05
CA ASN A 599 -2.68 -3.89 -5.93
C ASN A 599 -2.47 -2.87 -4.81
N THR A 600 -2.21 -1.61 -5.14
CA THR A 600 -2.02 -0.53 -4.17
C THR A 600 -3.33 -0.21 -3.46
N PHE A 601 -4.46 -0.16 -4.19
CA PHE A 601 -5.79 -0.03 -3.60
C PHE A 601 -6.10 -1.18 -2.64
N ARG A 602 -5.86 -2.43 -3.06
CA ARG A 602 -6.06 -3.61 -2.21
C ARG A 602 -5.20 -3.59 -0.95
N ILE A 603 -3.93 -3.21 -1.06
CA ILE A 603 -3.04 -3.07 0.10
C ILE A 603 -3.53 -1.94 1.02
N ALA A 604 -3.95 -0.80 0.47
CA ALA A 604 -4.50 0.29 1.27
C ALA A 604 -5.78 -0.14 2.01
N ARG A 605 -6.68 -0.91 1.37
CA ARG A 605 -7.86 -1.49 2.03
C ARG A 605 -7.48 -2.47 3.14
N ALA A 606 -6.40 -3.23 2.96
CA ALA A 606 -5.91 -4.20 3.95
C ALA A 606 -5.10 -3.57 5.09
N LEU A 607 -4.46 -2.42 4.88
CA LEU A 607 -3.72 -1.64 5.89
C LEU A 607 -4.68 -0.89 6.85
N SER A 608 -5.64 -1.61 7.42
CA SER A 608 -6.53 -1.12 8.48
C SER A 608 -6.05 -1.67 9.83
N GLY A 609 -6.32 -0.95 10.92
CA GLY A 609 -5.86 -1.35 12.25
C GLY A 609 -6.42 -2.72 12.67
N PRO A 610 -5.77 -3.45 13.58
CA PRO A 610 -6.17 -4.81 13.98
C PRO A 610 -7.60 -4.92 14.55
N TYR A 611 -8.20 -3.79 14.94
CA TYR A 611 -9.58 -3.70 15.44
C TYR A 611 -10.54 -3.02 14.44
N SER A 612 -10.11 -2.77 13.21
CA SER A 612 -10.91 -2.11 12.18
C SER A 612 -11.06 -3.01 10.95
N SER A 613 -12.29 -3.44 10.69
CA SER A 613 -12.69 -4.10 9.44
C SER A 613 -13.01 -3.11 8.32
N ILE A 614 -12.78 -1.81 8.53
CA ILE A 614 -13.12 -0.77 7.57
C ILE A 614 -12.16 -0.86 6.39
N THR A 615 -12.67 -1.32 5.26
CA THR A 615 -11.95 -1.41 3.99
C THR A 615 -11.97 -0.10 3.23
N ASN A 616 -13.03 0.71 3.41
CA ASN A 616 -13.19 2.01 2.75
C ASN A 616 -12.32 3.10 3.39
N PHE A 617 -11.97 4.13 2.62
CA PHE A 617 -11.10 5.23 3.07
C PHE A 617 -11.57 6.57 2.51
N THR A 618 -11.27 7.66 3.23
CA THR A 618 -11.35 9.02 2.70
C THR A 618 -10.09 9.32 1.89
N VAL A 619 -10.05 10.43 1.15
CA VAL A 619 -8.84 10.86 0.44
C VAL A 619 -7.66 11.03 1.40
N LYS A 620 -7.87 11.67 2.56
CA LYS A 620 -6.82 11.87 3.57
C LYS A 620 -6.29 10.55 4.11
N SER A 621 -7.16 9.59 4.44
CA SER A 621 -6.69 8.32 4.99
C SER A 621 -6.01 7.44 3.95
N PHE A 622 -6.42 7.51 2.68
CA PHE A 622 -5.70 6.85 1.59
C PHE A 622 -4.29 7.41 1.37
N THR A 623 -4.13 8.75 1.35
CA THR A 623 -2.82 9.39 1.19
C THR A 623 -1.83 8.92 2.26
N LYS A 624 -2.26 8.88 3.54
CA LYS A 624 -1.44 8.35 4.64
C LYS A 624 -1.11 6.87 4.50
N LYS A 625 -2.05 6.06 4.02
CA LYS A 625 -1.80 4.64 3.71
C LYS A 625 -0.78 4.50 2.58
N CYS A 626 -0.82 5.37 1.57
CA CYS A 626 0.16 5.39 0.48
C CYS A 626 1.58 5.76 0.95
N GLU A 627 1.72 6.61 1.97
CA GLU A 627 3.03 6.89 2.60
C GLU A 627 3.61 5.61 3.22
N LYS A 628 2.80 4.90 4.01
CA LYS A 628 3.16 3.59 4.60
C LYS A 628 3.55 2.58 3.50
N ILE A 629 2.79 2.53 2.41
CA ILE A 629 3.07 1.65 1.25
C ILE A 629 4.39 2.05 0.56
N SER A 630 4.64 3.34 0.37
CA SER A 630 5.88 3.83 -0.26
C SER A 630 7.12 3.46 0.55
N ILE A 631 7.04 3.54 1.89
CA ILE A 631 8.11 3.08 2.79
C ILE A 631 8.35 1.57 2.64
N ILE A 632 7.29 0.75 2.60
CA ILE A 632 7.44 -0.69 2.38
C ILE A 632 8.09 -0.96 1.01
N ASN A 633 7.66 -0.26 -0.03
CA ASN A 633 8.15 -0.46 -1.39
C ASN A 633 9.60 -0.01 -1.57
N SER A 634 10.03 1.07 -0.89
CA SER A 634 11.42 1.50 -0.93
C SER A 634 12.34 0.45 -0.31
N ILE A 635 11.97 -0.13 0.83
CA ILE A 635 12.73 -1.22 1.46
C ILE A 635 12.73 -2.48 0.57
N LYS A 636 11.60 -2.82 -0.05
CA LYS A 636 11.50 -3.94 -0.99
C LYS A 636 12.32 -3.73 -2.27
N SER A 637 12.42 -2.50 -2.79
CA SER A 637 13.18 -2.19 -4.01
C SER A 637 14.68 -2.43 -3.86
N CYS A 638 15.22 -2.34 -2.65
CA CYS A 638 16.59 -2.78 -2.33
C CYS A 638 16.69 -4.31 -2.18
N GLY A 639 15.69 -5.06 -2.64
CA GLY A 639 15.54 -6.47 -2.35
C GLY A 639 15.47 -6.74 -0.86
N GLY A 640 14.86 -5.87 -0.05
CA GLY A 640 14.90 -5.99 1.41
C GLY A 640 16.29 -5.81 2.03
N ARG A 641 17.32 -5.43 1.25
CA ARG A 641 18.67 -5.23 1.76
C ARG A 641 18.84 -3.88 2.42
N ILE A 642 19.37 -3.89 3.64
CA ILE A 642 19.87 -2.69 4.33
C ILE A 642 21.31 -2.98 4.76
N GLY A 643 22.27 -2.41 4.04
CA GLY A 643 23.68 -2.79 4.17
C GLY A 643 23.89 -4.25 3.74
N GLU A 644 24.47 -5.05 4.63
CA GLU A 644 24.73 -6.48 4.41
C GLU A 644 23.56 -7.40 4.82
N TYR A 645 22.48 -6.84 5.37
CA TYR A 645 21.37 -7.60 5.95
C TYR A 645 20.15 -7.62 5.03
N HIS A 646 19.36 -8.70 5.08
CA HIS A 646 18.21 -8.91 4.20
C HIS A 646 16.91 -9.17 4.97
N PHE A 647 15.88 -8.38 4.70
CA PHE A 647 14.51 -8.60 5.20
C PHE A 647 13.76 -9.61 4.34
N LYS A 648 13.27 -10.67 4.98
CA LYS A 648 12.37 -11.64 4.35
C LYS A 648 10.94 -11.21 4.54
N PHE A 649 10.24 -10.94 3.45
CA PHE A 649 8.80 -10.68 3.45
C PHE A 649 8.05 -12.00 3.22
N PRO A 650 6.94 -12.25 3.93
CA PRO A 650 6.15 -13.45 3.71
C PRO A 650 5.62 -13.45 2.27
N GLN A 651 5.87 -14.55 1.55
CA GLN A 651 5.28 -14.79 0.25
C GLN A 651 4.00 -15.60 0.44
N HIS A 652 2.93 -15.20 -0.23
CA HIS A 652 1.68 -15.97 -0.17
C HIS A 652 1.93 -17.36 -0.78
N HIS A 653 1.50 -18.44 -0.11
CA HIS A 653 1.67 -19.84 -0.56
C HIS A 653 1.16 -20.16 -1.99
N LYS A 654 0.34 -19.27 -2.58
CA LYS A 654 -0.11 -19.40 -3.99
C LYS A 654 0.97 -18.90 -4.96
N LEU A 655 1.77 -17.92 -4.56
CA LEU A 655 2.92 -17.41 -5.31
C LEU A 655 4.12 -18.38 -5.24
N GLU A 656 4.29 -19.15 -4.17
CA GLU A 656 5.36 -20.17 -4.09
C GLU A 656 5.20 -21.28 -5.14
N LYS A 657 3.97 -21.73 -5.42
CA LYS A 657 3.68 -22.71 -6.49
C LYS A 657 3.94 -22.14 -7.89
N GLU A 658 3.75 -20.84 -8.08
CA GLU A 658 4.11 -20.15 -9.33
C GLU A 658 5.63 -19.94 -9.40
N ALA A 659 6.29 -19.55 -8.31
CA ALA A 659 7.72 -19.26 -8.26
C ALA A 659 8.62 -20.50 -8.39
N HIS A 660 8.24 -21.65 -7.83
CA HIS A 660 9.04 -22.89 -7.94
C HIS A 660 9.08 -23.46 -9.38
N ASN A 661 8.19 -23.02 -10.27
CA ASN A 661 8.18 -23.37 -11.70
C ASN A 661 8.67 -22.24 -12.61
N HIS A 662 9.08 -21.10 -12.05
CA HIS A 662 9.46 -19.92 -12.82
C HIS A 662 10.85 -19.43 -12.38
N SER A 663 11.88 -20.10 -12.91
CA SER A 663 13.06 -19.35 -13.32
C SER A 663 12.57 -18.32 -14.33
N ILE A 664 12.51 -17.04 -13.95
CA ILE A 664 12.56 -15.97 -14.94
C ILE A 664 13.92 -16.16 -15.59
N ASN A 665 14.00 -17.00 -16.62
CA ASN A 665 15.20 -17.08 -17.42
C ASN A 665 15.43 -15.64 -17.88
N PRO A 666 16.52 -14.99 -17.47
CA PRO A 666 16.83 -13.68 -18.00
C PRO A 666 16.78 -13.85 -19.52
N ILE A 667 15.93 -13.07 -20.20
CA ILE A 667 15.90 -13.07 -21.65
C ILE A 667 17.27 -12.51 -22.05
N GLN A 668 18.27 -13.37 -22.18
CA GLN A 668 19.65 -12.96 -22.34
C GLN A 668 19.87 -12.41 -23.75
N GLN A 669 19.13 -12.93 -24.74
CA GLN A 669 19.09 -12.44 -26.12
C GLN A 669 17.73 -12.75 -26.78
N LEU A 670 17.19 -11.79 -27.53
CA LEU A 670 16.03 -11.99 -28.39
C LEU A 670 16.51 -12.17 -29.84
N ASN A 671 16.54 -13.42 -30.31
CA ASN A 671 16.91 -13.75 -31.69
C ASN A 671 15.66 -13.85 -32.57
N LEU A 672 14.96 -12.71 -32.76
CA LEU A 672 13.82 -12.59 -33.66
C LEU A 672 14.15 -11.62 -34.79
N THR A 673 13.86 -12.01 -36.02
CA THR A 673 13.92 -11.15 -37.20
C THR A 673 12.52 -10.69 -37.61
N GLU A 674 12.44 -9.67 -38.48
CA GLU A 674 11.16 -9.26 -39.08
C GLU A 674 10.51 -10.40 -39.89
N SER A 675 11.31 -11.27 -40.51
CA SER A 675 10.79 -12.45 -41.23
C SER A 675 10.19 -13.49 -40.27
N ASP A 676 10.77 -13.67 -39.08
CA ASP A 676 10.20 -14.57 -38.08
C ASP A 676 8.89 -14.03 -37.53
N ILE A 677 8.82 -12.71 -37.31
CA ILE A 677 7.57 -12.03 -36.95
C ILE A 677 6.51 -12.27 -38.02
N GLU A 678 6.83 -12.07 -39.30
CA GLU A 678 5.89 -12.32 -40.40
C GLU A 678 5.33 -13.74 -40.37
N LYS A 679 6.19 -14.76 -40.23
CA LYS A 679 5.76 -16.16 -40.13
C LYS A 679 4.84 -16.41 -38.93
N ILE A 680 5.14 -15.79 -37.78
CA ILE A 680 4.30 -15.89 -36.58
C ILE A 680 2.91 -15.28 -36.84
N ILE A 681 2.86 -14.11 -37.46
CA ILE A 681 1.62 -13.39 -37.76
C ILE A 681 0.80 -14.11 -38.84
N GLU A 682 1.46 -14.67 -39.85
CA GLU A 682 0.84 -15.53 -40.86
C GLU A 682 0.25 -16.80 -40.23
N SER A 683 0.99 -17.46 -39.33
CA SER A 683 0.48 -18.62 -38.59
C SER A 683 -0.73 -18.26 -37.71
N ALA A 684 -0.71 -17.10 -37.07
CA ALA A 684 -1.85 -16.58 -36.32
C ALA A 684 -3.07 -16.31 -37.22
N PHE A 685 -2.85 -15.79 -38.42
CA PHE A 685 -3.89 -15.55 -39.41
C PHE A 685 -4.50 -16.86 -39.94
N GLU A 686 -3.69 -17.88 -40.21
CA GLU A 686 -4.18 -19.21 -40.61
C GLU A 686 -4.98 -19.88 -39.49
N SER A 687 -4.57 -19.70 -38.24
CA SER A 687 -5.33 -20.20 -37.08
C SER A 687 -6.68 -19.48 -36.95
N ALA A 688 -6.73 -18.18 -37.22
CA ALA A 688 -7.98 -17.44 -37.29
C ALA A 688 -8.90 -17.93 -38.43
N LYS A 689 -8.34 -18.33 -39.59
CA LYS A 689 -9.09 -18.97 -40.67
C LYS A 689 -9.72 -20.30 -40.25
N GLN A 690 -8.96 -21.14 -39.55
CA GLN A 690 -9.48 -22.40 -39.00
C GLN A 690 -10.65 -22.14 -38.04
N ASN A 691 -10.53 -21.14 -37.17
CA ASN A 691 -11.60 -20.77 -36.23
C ASN A 691 -12.89 -20.38 -36.96
N ILE A 692 -12.81 -19.59 -38.03
CA ILE A 692 -13.99 -19.13 -38.78
C ILE A 692 -14.57 -20.21 -39.69
N GLU A 693 -13.76 -21.19 -40.09
CA GLU A 693 -14.19 -22.36 -40.85
C GLU A 693 -15.03 -23.30 -39.97
N ILE A 694 -14.61 -23.54 -38.72
CA ILE A 694 -15.37 -24.34 -37.73
C ILE A 694 -16.80 -23.83 -37.55
N VAL A 695 -17.02 -22.53 -37.70
CA VAL A 695 -18.33 -21.90 -37.53
C VAL A 695 -19.01 -21.52 -38.86
N ASN A 696 -18.51 -21.97 -40.01
CA ASN A 696 -19.06 -21.74 -41.35
C ASN A 696 -19.14 -20.28 -41.83
N MET A 697 -18.26 -19.38 -41.37
CA MET A 697 -18.22 -18.01 -41.89
C MET A 697 -17.52 -17.88 -43.25
N THR A 698 -16.72 -18.89 -43.62
CA THR A 698 -15.77 -18.85 -44.74
C THR A 698 -16.39 -18.54 -46.09
N GLN A 699 -17.51 -19.16 -46.45
CA GLN A 699 -18.11 -19.03 -47.78
C GLN A 699 -18.53 -17.57 -48.07
N LEU A 700 -19.16 -16.90 -47.10
CA LEU A 700 -19.58 -15.52 -47.24
C LEU A 700 -18.36 -14.59 -47.39
N LEU A 701 -17.34 -14.77 -46.56
CA LEU A 701 -16.14 -13.94 -46.59
C LEU A 701 -15.31 -14.12 -47.87
N LYS A 702 -15.29 -15.32 -48.45
CA LYS A 702 -14.67 -15.58 -49.76
C LYS A 702 -15.43 -14.87 -50.89
N ASN A 703 -16.76 -14.95 -50.90
CA ASN A 703 -17.59 -14.29 -51.92
C ASN A 703 -17.42 -12.76 -51.91
N GLU A 704 -17.22 -12.16 -50.74
CA GLU A 704 -17.04 -10.71 -50.59
C GLU A 704 -15.57 -10.25 -50.76
N HIS A 705 -14.67 -11.17 -51.13
CA HIS A 705 -13.22 -10.91 -51.24
C HIS A 705 -12.65 -10.30 -49.95
N LYS A 706 -12.90 -10.96 -48.81
CA LYS A 706 -12.43 -10.55 -47.46
C LYS A 706 -11.72 -11.68 -46.72
N TYR A 707 -11.18 -12.67 -47.45
CA TYR A 707 -10.58 -13.88 -46.88
C TYR A 707 -9.05 -13.85 -46.83
N SER A 708 -8.39 -12.98 -47.60
CA SER A 708 -6.95 -12.77 -47.51
C SER A 708 -6.58 -11.71 -46.46
N ILE A 709 -5.36 -11.79 -45.93
CA ILE A 709 -4.88 -10.87 -44.88
C ILE A 709 -4.90 -9.41 -45.33
N SER A 710 -4.55 -9.17 -46.60
CA SER A 710 -4.49 -7.82 -47.17
C SER A 710 -5.88 -7.23 -47.35
N GLU A 711 -6.80 -7.99 -47.96
CA GLU A 711 -8.18 -7.54 -48.21
C GLU A 711 -8.94 -7.29 -46.92
N LEU A 712 -8.84 -8.20 -45.94
CA LEU A 712 -9.48 -8.04 -44.64
C LEU A 712 -8.95 -6.80 -43.93
N SER A 713 -7.63 -6.63 -43.89
CA SER A 713 -7.01 -5.52 -43.19
C SER A 713 -7.32 -4.17 -43.84
N GLN A 714 -7.32 -4.10 -45.16
CA GLN A 714 -7.71 -2.89 -45.89
C GLN A 714 -9.18 -2.53 -45.67
N TYR A 715 -10.07 -3.52 -45.67
CA TYR A 715 -11.49 -3.32 -45.36
C TYR A 715 -11.69 -2.78 -43.95
N ILE A 716 -11.09 -3.43 -42.95
CA ILE A 716 -11.14 -3.02 -41.55
C ILE A 716 -10.60 -1.60 -41.38
N LYS A 717 -9.42 -1.31 -41.94
CA LYS A 717 -8.81 0.04 -41.91
C LYS A 717 -9.75 1.09 -42.50
N THR A 718 -10.39 0.79 -43.62
CA THR A 718 -11.31 1.72 -44.31
C THR A 718 -12.58 1.96 -43.51
N ASN A 719 -13.23 0.90 -43.03
CA ASN A 719 -14.48 1.02 -42.28
C ASN A 719 -14.29 1.73 -40.95
N ILE A 720 -13.22 1.38 -40.23
CA ILE A 720 -12.88 2.05 -38.98
C ILE A 720 -12.60 3.54 -39.23
N SER A 721 -11.81 3.85 -40.26
CA SER A 721 -11.46 5.24 -40.59
C SER A 721 -12.69 6.07 -40.97
N LYS A 722 -13.70 5.46 -41.62
CA LYS A 722 -14.98 6.12 -41.91
C LYS A 722 -15.74 6.43 -40.61
N SER A 723 -15.84 5.48 -39.69
CA SER A 723 -16.49 5.70 -38.39
C SER A 723 -15.78 6.73 -37.50
N SER A 724 -14.46 6.92 -37.65
CA SER A 724 -13.69 7.91 -36.88
C SER A 724 -13.49 9.26 -37.57
N SER A 725 -13.97 9.42 -38.81
CA SER A 725 -13.82 10.64 -39.61
C SER A 725 -14.76 11.80 -39.23
N LYS A 726 -15.62 11.64 -38.21
CA LYS A 726 -16.18 12.79 -37.48
C LYS A 726 -15.03 13.46 -36.72
N VAL A 727 -14.29 14.33 -37.40
CA VAL A 727 -13.28 15.20 -36.81
C VAL A 727 -14.00 16.12 -35.82
N ILE A 728 -14.08 15.70 -34.56
CA ILE A 728 -14.58 16.57 -33.49
C ILE A 728 -13.47 17.60 -33.23
N ASP A 729 -13.76 18.87 -33.52
CA ASP A 729 -12.89 20.00 -33.22
C ASP A 729 -13.00 20.35 -31.72
N TYR A 730 -12.09 19.80 -30.92
CA TYR A 730 -12.06 20.00 -29.46
C TYR A 730 -11.54 21.38 -29.02
N THR A 731 -11.50 22.39 -29.90
CA THR A 731 -11.23 23.78 -29.49
C THR A 731 -12.42 24.44 -28.82
N LYS A 732 -13.62 23.88 -28.97
CA LYS A 732 -14.82 24.29 -28.24
C LYS A 732 -15.16 23.19 -27.27
N GLY A 733 -15.09 23.49 -25.97
CA GLY A 733 -15.65 22.61 -24.95
C GLY A 733 -17.14 22.39 -25.24
N PHE A 734 -17.61 21.17 -24.95
CA PHE A 734 -18.93 20.59 -25.26
C PHE A 734 -19.02 19.87 -26.61
N ASP A 735 -18.90 18.54 -26.54
CA ASP A 735 -19.92 17.58 -26.97
C ASP A 735 -19.60 16.23 -26.30
N PHE A 736 -20.28 15.98 -25.18
CA PHE A 736 -20.61 14.63 -24.74
C PHE A 736 -21.65 14.11 -25.74
N ASP A 737 -21.45 12.91 -26.31
CA ASP A 737 -22.51 11.91 -26.56
C ASP A 737 -22.16 10.90 -27.66
N ASP A 738 -21.29 11.18 -28.62
CA ASP A 738 -21.19 10.28 -29.81
C ASP A 738 -20.37 8.97 -29.62
N GLU A 739 -19.78 8.72 -28.43
CA GLU A 739 -19.10 7.44 -28.11
C GLU A 739 -19.49 6.85 -26.73
N SER A 740 -20.37 7.50 -25.96
CA SER A 740 -20.78 7.06 -24.59
C SER A 740 -22.02 6.19 -24.55
N ASP A 741 -22.81 6.14 -25.62
CA ASP A 741 -24.11 5.45 -25.59
C ASP A 741 -24.03 3.92 -25.66
N GLU A 742 -22.86 3.33 -25.92
CA GLU A 742 -22.70 1.86 -25.89
C GLU A 742 -22.49 1.29 -24.47
N ASP A 743 -22.04 2.10 -23.50
CA ASP A 743 -21.85 1.66 -22.10
C ASP A 743 -23.04 2.09 -21.19
N ASN A 744 -23.95 2.95 -21.66
CA ASN A 744 -25.13 3.40 -20.91
C ASN A 744 -26.28 2.36 -20.81
N LEU A 745 -26.15 1.18 -21.42
CA LEU A 745 -27.07 0.07 -21.15
C LEU A 745 -26.63 -0.65 -19.86
N GLN A 746 -27.05 -0.05 -18.74
CA GLN A 746 -26.92 -0.51 -17.36
C GLN A 746 -25.48 -0.54 -16.80
N ASP A 747 -24.86 0.64 -16.73
CA ASP A 747 -23.99 1.03 -15.62
C ASP A 747 -24.83 1.62 -14.46
N ASP A 748 -25.97 0.98 -14.18
CA ASP A 748 -26.60 1.11 -12.87
C ASP A 748 -25.64 0.46 -11.87
N GLU A 749 -24.78 1.28 -11.26
CA GLU A 749 -24.25 1.05 -9.92
C GLU A 749 -25.39 1.07 -8.88
N ASN A 750 -26.53 0.42 -9.17
CA ASN A 750 -27.55 0.05 -8.21
C ASN A 750 -27.01 -1.11 -7.38
N ASP A 751 -25.98 -0.82 -6.60
CA ASP A 751 -25.81 -1.43 -5.30
C ASP A 751 -26.81 -0.76 -4.34
N SER A 752 -28.11 -0.89 -4.67
CA SER A 752 -29.23 -0.34 -3.90
C SER A 752 -29.44 -1.06 -2.57
N SER A 753 -28.44 -1.81 -2.10
CA SER A 753 -28.36 -2.38 -0.75
C SER A 753 -27.23 -1.80 0.10
N MET A 754 -26.48 -0.80 -0.39
CA MET A 754 -25.42 -0.14 0.39
C MET A 754 -25.75 1.32 0.76
N SER A 755 -26.75 1.96 0.14
CA SER A 755 -27.12 3.35 0.47
C SER A 755 -27.60 3.52 1.91
N ASP A 756 -28.29 2.50 2.45
CA ASP A 756 -28.95 2.63 3.74
C ASP A 756 -28.02 2.30 4.93
N ASP A 757 -26.89 1.62 4.67
CA ASP A 757 -25.91 1.23 5.70
C ASP A 757 -24.63 2.10 5.70
N ILE A 758 -24.31 2.82 4.60
CA ILE A 758 -23.17 3.76 4.57
C ILE A 758 -23.40 4.96 5.50
N ASP A 759 -24.65 5.34 5.70
CA ASP A 759 -25.04 6.45 6.57
C ASP A 759 -24.82 6.17 8.07
N GLN A 760 -24.54 4.93 8.47
CA GLN A 760 -24.24 4.56 9.86
C GLN A 760 -22.73 4.51 10.19
N ILE A 761 -21.83 4.69 9.20
CA ILE A 761 -20.37 4.54 9.37
C ILE A 761 -19.68 5.88 9.70
N SER A 762 -20.42 6.90 10.13
CA SER A 762 -19.86 8.21 10.48
C SER A 762 -19.12 8.25 11.84
N ALA A 763 -19.12 7.16 12.61
CA ALA A 763 -18.41 7.04 13.88
C ALA A 763 -17.02 6.40 13.68
N ILE A 764 -16.15 7.06 12.93
CA ILE A 764 -14.72 6.71 12.93
C ILE A 764 -14.03 7.60 13.97
N SER A 765 -13.69 7.01 15.12
CA SER A 765 -12.59 7.49 15.94
C SER A 765 -11.29 7.22 15.19
N THR A 766 -10.67 8.27 14.66
CA THR A 766 -9.24 8.24 14.39
C THR A 766 -8.52 8.50 15.72
N ASP A 767 -8.51 7.49 16.58
CA ASP A 767 -7.81 7.55 17.88
C ASP A 767 -6.30 7.87 17.71
N GLU A 768 -5.73 7.61 16.52
CA GLU A 768 -4.32 7.90 16.23
C GLU A 768 -3.98 9.41 16.12
N GLU A 769 -4.94 10.30 15.81
CA GLU A 769 -4.67 11.76 15.72
C GLU A 769 -5.24 12.58 16.89
N GLU A 770 -6.35 12.15 17.52
CA GLU A 770 -6.93 12.90 18.63
C GLU A 770 -6.10 12.75 19.93
N GLU A 771 -5.44 11.62 20.17
CA GLU A 771 -4.60 11.45 21.38
C GLU A 771 -3.25 12.17 21.29
N ASN A 772 -2.65 12.27 20.09
CA ASN A 772 -1.32 12.84 19.90
C ASN A 772 -1.28 14.39 19.99
N VAL A 773 -2.43 15.07 20.03
CA VAL A 773 -2.49 16.54 20.18
C VAL A 773 -2.77 16.98 21.63
N ILE A 774 -3.15 16.05 22.53
CA ILE A 774 -3.75 16.44 23.82
C ILE A 774 -2.80 16.34 25.03
N SER A 775 -1.62 15.71 24.95
CA SER A 775 -0.88 15.35 26.18
C SER A 775 0.43 16.07 26.51
N SER A 776 0.88 17.13 25.82
CA SER A 776 2.13 17.81 26.27
C SER A 776 2.17 19.35 26.35
N ASP A 777 1.37 20.15 25.63
CA ASP A 777 1.71 21.59 25.47
C ASP A 777 0.56 22.61 25.62
N LEU A 778 -0.46 22.35 26.44
CA LEU A 778 -1.58 23.29 26.63
C LEU A 778 -1.82 23.65 28.12
N SER A 779 -0.84 24.30 28.75
CA SER A 779 -1.01 24.83 30.11
C SER A 779 -1.49 26.28 30.20
N GLU A 780 -1.66 27.03 29.09
CA GLU A 780 -1.96 28.49 29.17
C GLU A 780 -3.04 29.02 28.20
N VAL A 781 -4.03 28.22 27.80
CA VAL A 781 -5.14 28.72 26.96
C VAL A 781 -6.41 28.88 27.79
N GLU A 782 -6.86 30.13 28.00
CA GLU A 782 -8.16 30.46 28.59
C GLU A 782 -9.28 29.93 27.68
N ARG A 783 -10.05 28.96 28.19
CA ARG A 783 -11.10 28.24 27.45
C ARG A 783 -12.47 28.84 27.78
N GLN A 784 -13.21 29.29 26.78
CA GLN A 784 -14.67 29.47 26.90
C GLN A 784 -15.37 28.35 26.14
N THR A 785 -16.03 27.45 26.86
CA THR A 785 -16.84 26.37 26.27
C THR A 785 -18.18 26.93 25.78
N PHE A 786 -18.22 27.42 24.55
CA PHE A 786 -19.49 27.53 23.83
C PHE A 786 -19.97 26.12 23.51
N HIS A 787 -21.14 25.74 24.04
CA HIS A 787 -21.60 24.35 24.16
C HIS A 787 -21.55 23.60 22.81
N GLY A 788 -20.57 22.69 22.69
CA GLY A 788 -20.36 21.78 21.55
C GLY A 788 -19.23 22.14 20.57
N CYS A 789 -18.79 23.40 20.52
CA CYS A 789 -17.74 23.87 19.59
C CYS A 789 -16.59 24.54 20.35
N ARG A 790 -15.34 24.10 20.11
CA ARG A 790 -14.16 24.65 20.80
C ARG A 790 -13.73 25.95 20.11
N ILE A 791 -14.13 27.07 20.71
CA ILE A 791 -13.74 28.43 20.32
C ILE A 791 -12.78 28.96 21.39
N TYR A 792 -11.74 29.64 20.96
CA TYR A 792 -10.64 30.10 21.81
C TYR A 792 -10.52 31.62 21.75
N ASP A 793 -10.20 32.22 22.90
CA ASP A 793 -10.00 33.68 22.99
C ASP A 793 -8.56 34.06 22.63
N LYS A 794 -7.64 33.16 22.93
CA LYS A 794 -6.21 33.25 22.63
C LYS A 794 -5.71 31.89 22.18
N ILE A 795 -4.70 31.87 21.33
CA ILE A 795 -4.05 30.64 20.85
C ILE A 795 -2.54 30.81 20.91
N ASN A 796 -1.82 29.69 21.00
CA ASN A 796 -0.36 29.71 20.88
C ASN A 796 0.02 30.27 19.48
N PRO A 797 0.82 31.36 19.40
CA PRO A 797 1.24 31.95 18.13
C PRO A 797 1.87 30.96 17.15
N GLN A 798 2.60 29.96 17.67
CA GLN A 798 3.24 28.91 16.88
C GLN A 798 2.24 27.97 16.18
N GLN A 799 1.01 27.89 16.69
CA GLN A 799 -0.06 27.05 16.12
C GLN A 799 -1.11 27.87 15.36
N SER A 800 -0.87 29.17 15.15
CA SER A 800 -1.83 30.09 14.52
C SER A 800 -2.39 29.62 13.19
N LYS A 801 -1.60 28.90 12.39
CA LYS A 801 -2.03 28.32 11.10
C LYS A 801 -3.17 27.31 11.22
N LYS A 802 -3.33 26.64 12.37
CA LYS A 802 -4.38 25.63 12.59
C LYS A 802 -5.74 26.22 12.94
N TYR A 803 -5.83 27.55 13.06
CA TYR A 803 -7.03 28.24 13.52
C TYR A 803 -7.45 29.32 12.52
N PHE A 804 -8.76 29.48 12.35
CA PHE A 804 -9.36 30.65 11.73
C PHE A 804 -9.56 31.75 12.76
N ARG A 805 -9.44 33.00 12.31
CA ARG A 805 -9.86 34.19 13.05
C ARG A 805 -11.30 34.51 12.65
N ILE A 806 -12.20 34.54 13.62
CA ILE A 806 -13.61 34.86 13.40
C ILE A 806 -14.05 35.97 14.36
N TYR A 807 -14.99 36.80 13.94
CA TYR A 807 -15.62 37.79 14.80
C TYR A 807 -16.97 37.24 15.26
N ILE A 808 -17.20 37.26 16.57
CA ILE A 808 -18.52 36.96 17.16
C ILE A 808 -18.97 38.23 17.88
N GLY A 809 -19.91 38.94 17.27
CA GLY A 809 -20.23 40.32 17.64
C GLY A 809 -19.01 41.24 17.43
N SER A 810 -18.57 41.93 18.49
CA SER A 810 -17.36 42.76 18.48
C SER A 810 -16.09 42.04 18.94
N SER A 811 -16.19 40.77 19.34
CA SER A 811 -15.08 40.02 19.92
C SER A 811 -14.36 39.16 18.87
N LEU A 812 -13.03 39.29 18.80
CA LEU A 812 -12.18 38.40 18.00
C LEU A 812 -12.01 37.07 18.73
N LYS A 813 -12.29 35.97 18.02
CA LYS A 813 -12.19 34.61 18.52
C LYS A 813 -11.47 33.71 17.51
N TYR A 814 -11.07 32.52 17.95
CA TYR A 814 -10.34 31.55 17.14
C TYR A 814 -11.06 30.21 17.12
N ILE A 815 -11.22 29.62 15.94
CA ILE A 815 -11.80 28.28 15.76
C ILE A 815 -10.80 27.37 15.03
N HIS A 816 -10.63 26.14 15.51
CA HIS A 816 -9.72 25.19 14.86
C HIS A 816 -10.25 24.78 13.48
N LYS A 817 -9.39 24.71 12.46
CA LYS A 817 -9.78 24.42 11.07
C LYS A 817 -10.50 23.08 10.91
N GLN A 818 -10.09 22.04 11.64
CA GLN A 818 -10.83 20.76 11.69
C GLN A 818 -12.26 20.92 12.24
N THR A 819 -12.45 21.78 13.25
CA THR A 819 -13.77 22.03 13.83
C THR A 819 -14.66 22.79 12.85
N ALA A 820 -14.10 23.79 12.16
CA ALA A 820 -14.78 24.50 11.08
C ALA A 820 -15.20 23.56 9.93
N CYS A 821 -14.31 22.65 9.51
CA CYS A 821 -14.61 21.62 8.50
C CYS A 821 -15.80 20.73 8.93
N TRP A 822 -15.78 20.27 10.18
CA TRP A 822 -16.87 19.46 10.73
C TRP A 822 -18.20 20.23 10.74
N MET A 823 -18.19 21.53 11.07
CA MET A 823 -19.40 22.35 11.07
C MET A 823 -20.05 22.50 9.68
N LEU A 824 -19.26 22.46 8.61
CA LEU A 824 -19.74 22.66 7.24
C LEU A 824 -20.12 21.36 6.51
N THR A 825 -19.83 20.19 7.09
CA THR A 825 -20.18 18.90 6.45
C THR A 825 -21.66 18.56 6.74
N ASP A 826 -22.50 18.49 5.70
CA ASP A 826 -23.97 18.42 5.72
C ASP A 826 -24.70 17.63 6.85
N ASN A 827 -25.68 18.31 7.47
CA ASN A 827 -27.07 17.92 7.80
C ASN A 827 -27.41 16.56 8.46
N ARG A 828 -26.57 15.93 9.28
CA ARG A 828 -27.04 14.82 10.15
C ARG A 828 -26.66 14.96 11.61
N ASN A 829 -27.66 14.69 12.45
CA ASN A 829 -27.61 14.63 13.92
C ASN A 829 -26.70 13.50 14.45
N HIS A 830 -25.43 13.44 14.04
CA HIS A 830 -24.49 12.44 14.54
C HIS A 830 -23.40 13.09 15.38
N LEU A 831 -23.71 13.18 16.68
CA LEU A 831 -22.68 13.15 17.71
C LEU A 831 -22.08 11.74 17.71
N SER A 832 -20.75 11.62 17.71
CA SER A 832 -20.10 10.33 17.95
C SER A 832 -20.63 9.71 19.25
N SER A 833 -20.66 8.38 19.33
CA SER A 833 -21.13 7.63 20.51
C SER A 833 -20.51 8.12 21.82
N ASP A 834 -19.25 8.56 21.78
CA ASP A 834 -18.51 9.10 22.91
C ASP A 834 -18.94 10.54 23.30
N ARG A 835 -19.50 11.30 22.36
CA ARG A 835 -20.12 12.62 22.61
C ARG A 835 -21.58 12.50 23.02
N LEU A 836 -22.29 11.45 22.63
CA LEU A 836 -23.69 11.18 22.99
C LEU A 836 -23.88 10.97 24.50
N VAL A 837 -22.88 10.39 25.17
CA VAL A 837 -22.87 10.24 26.64
C VAL A 837 -22.76 11.60 27.36
N ARG A 838 -22.13 12.60 26.72
CA ARG A 838 -21.99 13.97 27.27
C ARG A 838 -23.14 14.92 26.89
N VAL A 839 -23.99 14.53 25.93
CA VAL A 839 -25.04 15.39 25.33
C VAL A 839 -26.46 15.01 25.77
N ARG A 840 -26.64 14.05 26.69
CA ARG A 840 -27.97 13.82 27.31
C ARG A 840 -28.47 14.98 28.19
N THR A 841 -27.69 16.07 28.33
CA THR A 841 -28.10 17.30 29.00
C THR A 841 -28.02 18.49 28.03
N SER A 842 -29.18 19.04 27.66
CA SER A 842 -29.46 20.39 27.10
C SER A 842 -29.73 20.59 25.59
N GLU A 843 -30.65 21.54 25.33
CA GLU A 843 -31.31 21.93 24.08
C GLU A 843 -30.35 22.57 23.03
N MET A 844 -29.85 21.80 22.07
CA MET A 844 -28.87 22.28 21.07
C MET A 844 -29.43 22.80 19.73
N ARG A 845 -30.74 22.71 19.44
CA ARG A 845 -31.30 23.10 18.13
C ARG A 845 -31.36 24.63 17.87
N ILE A 846 -31.57 25.45 18.89
CA ILE A 846 -31.80 26.90 18.74
C ILE A 846 -30.49 27.71 18.66
N ILE A 847 -29.40 27.17 19.23
CA ILE A 847 -28.09 27.85 19.29
C ILE A 847 -27.28 27.61 18.00
N PHE A 848 -27.46 26.46 17.34
CA PHE A 848 -26.80 26.12 16.07
C PHE A 848 -27.20 27.08 14.94
N LEU A 849 -28.48 27.44 14.85
CA LEU A 849 -28.96 28.47 13.92
C LEU A 849 -28.45 29.87 14.27
N LYS A 850 -28.29 30.21 15.57
CA LYS A 850 -27.80 31.52 15.99
C LYS A 850 -26.33 31.73 15.67
N LEU A 851 -25.46 30.71 15.81
CA LEU A 851 -24.04 30.85 15.47
C LEU A 851 -23.83 30.98 13.95
N PHE A 852 -24.64 30.27 13.15
CA PHE A 852 -24.62 30.35 11.68
C PHE A 852 -25.24 31.64 11.12
N LEU A 853 -26.06 32.34 11.92
CA LEU A 853 -26.60 33.67 11.61
C LEU A 853 -25.74 34.82 12.17
N LEU A 854 -24.82 34.53 13.09
CA LEU A 854 -23.91 35.51 13.72
C LEU A 854 -22.52 35.57 13.06
N ILE A 855 -22.11 34.49 12.39
CA ILE A 855 -20.95 34.42 11.48
C ILE A 855 -21.46 34.67 10.07
#